data_AF-A0A813SSX6-F1
#
_entry.id   AF-A0A813SSX6-F1
#
_cell.length_a   1.000
_cell.length_b   1.000
_cell.length_c   1.000
_cell.angle_alpha   90.00
_cell.angle_beta   90.00
_cell.angle_gamma   90.00
#
_symmetry.space_group_name_H-M   'P 1'
#
loop_
_entity.id
_entity.type
_entity.pdbx_description
1 polymer ?
#
loop_
_entity_poly.entity_id
_entity_poly.type
_entity_poly.pdbx_seq_one_letter_code
_entity_poly.pdbx_strand_id
1 'polypeptide(L)'
;MKIIVSAIHMFIYCFYLANSQLTKEYDRILANELDYIDVKNIPAVLHNDNVYLTILYKCSSFARRRISLAIRIERNLYRYNFAVFRRHWFCQKSIRVHTRHIRVKLHRSLAYASDSQINLQSWPIEHGQLYLTMYQNEHEKENEIIKTLQYSVKFLPVHKRPNIRSFRWSPPMNRRTEGVCQTEPEIIRTVNYPLLLTGGVYGKHFVLPAYKEYSLRLEQYTRVTRPRFSILFWIFIEDYCASDVFTTHCAILQHLTFNNTHLTPELFLNREGQITVSMFGYLHDLYGIGARTFAAIPKKEWCRIAFIVNEFFWTIYVNCASNWNQPIVATYNSPSYFYSYDELGTFVIGGTDIVPSFRGFIGQMDVYRRVALTYEQLPKRFDLSSMPFLPSILQDSLQCQRHMRSFKQCLEQYDLFSARIQDKLTCTAQPYRLKTTPQHCLLVRTWRKQMTSTNDVRYRIFRALRRQQVNSTADVGNKLYELAVKLLESDYLDLVCDRVIAWSEQAICYGHPAAHSLLAVFHQFGLCGLKRNSTRALELFFSGALRHDRLSLLALGHRHLYGLDNVPKDYDAAYVYYREMALKAKNEFYSPKSGEAAMEYIRLTDDKLIGELTFDKSDSFYWLKQQAIRGVASAQNRLGELMYAGSNGLTRNIQAAVEYFRLGAAQHDPTSHFGYGLALLNGQGTEQNVTEAIRQIEQAVEHGYLGAQVALGFHAYEIEKNYTKAAYYWQNCFDKTYDIHCAHNLGVMWTAGHYPPQYVVDHARAWGYFSFAAQRGQIDSKLVVSLHNARGGHPVIIRDPWLGAIWSRHVAQDSSGLGTIVRRALEAYRDRRWQTAFVFYLQAAIAGSELGYFNAGYLCNEFKNETLFNCVEDFFNMYLMMHDNNINTDSYALLTAGEYYQSKKVNLTKAMQLYVQLYQTGDPQGLYNLAQMEEEHELNYTNWDKFGIRFDENAASNRYRRLQTIYQHCRSLNTDKSDESYIPCTLAYLKISAIILYQEQFKLLVTIILLFITTFLFVYAV
;
A
#
# COMPACT_ATOMS: atom_id res chain seq x y z
N MET A 1 -9.64 61.68 -3.10
CA MET A 1 -8.52 61.86 -4.03
C MET A 1 -7.58 63.03 -3.65
N LYS A 2 -8.07 64.21 -3.22
CA LYS A 2 -7.21 65.32 -2.75
C LYS A 2 -6.45 65.10 -1.43
N ILE A 3 -6.91 64.19 -0.55
CA ILE A 3 -6.21 63.83 0.70
C ILE A 3 -5.03 62.88 0.46
N ILE A 4 -5.11 62.04 -0.59
CA ILE A 4 -4.07 61.04 -0.93
C ILE A 4 -2.87 61.72 -1.61
N VAL A 5 -3.10 62.75 -2.44
CA VAL A 5 -2.01 63.50 -3.09
C VAL A 5 -1.23 64.36 -2.08
N SER A 6 -1.88 64.89 -1.05
CA SER A 6 -1.22 65.63 0.04
C SER A 6 -0.36 64.71 0.92
N ALA A 7 -0.84 63.50 1.22
CA ALA A 7 -0.06 62.51 1.95
C ALA A 7 1.18 62.02 1.18
N ILE A 8 1.07 61.84 -0.15
CA ILE A 8 2.20 61.40 -1.00
C ILE A 8 3.27 62.50 -1.10
N HIS A 9 2.89 63.78 -1.21
CA HIS A 9 3.87 64.88 -1.17
C HIS A 9 4.54 65.03 0.21
N MET A 10 3.80 64.84 1.30
CA MET A 10 4.37 64.91 2.65
C MET A 10 5.29 63.71 2.96
N PHE A 11 4.98 62.52 2.43
CA PHE A 11 5.84 61.34 2.54
C PHE A 11 7.11 61.47 1.71
N ILE A 12 7.04 61.98 0.47
CA ILE A 12 8.23 62.22 -0.37
C ILE A 12 9.11 63.32 0.23
N TYR A 13 8.52 64.38 0.80
CA TYR A 13 9.26 65.46 1.46
C TYR A 13 9.89 65.00 2.79
N CYS A 14 9.20 64.17 3.58
CA CYS A 14 9.79 63.53 4.78
C CYS A 14 10.87 62.50 4.43
N PHE A 15 10.73 61.75 3.33
CA PHE A 15 11.75 60.80 2.88
C PHE A 15 13.00 61.52 2.36
N TYR A 16 12.85 62.66 1.69
CA TYR A 16 13.97 63.50 1.26
C TYR A 16 14.65 64.21 2.45
N LEU A 17 13.89 64.71 3.43
CA LEU A 17 14.44 65.32 4.64
C LEU A 17 15.15 64.30 5.53
N ALA A 18 14.57 63.11 5.73
CA ALA A 18 15.18 62.01 6.48
C ALA A 18 16.45 61.49 5.81
N ASN A 19 16.48 61.31 4.47
CA ASN A 19 17.71 60.93 3.77
C ASN A 19 18.78 62.05 3.78
N SER A 20 18.39 63.33 3.77
CA SER A 20 19.35 64.46 3.83
C SER A 20 19.90 64.70 5.24
N GLN A 21 19.12 64.42 6.29
CA GLN A 21 19.58 64.46 7.68
C GLN A 21 20.41 63.23 8.02
N LEU A 22 20.02 62.01 7.59
CA LEU A 22 20.82 60.80 7.75
C LEU A 22 22.16 60.90 7.01
N THR A 23 22.22 61.47 5.80
CA THR A 23 23.50 61.66 5.09
C THR A 23 24.39 62.72 5.75
N LYS A 24 23.81 63.83 6.26
CA LYS A 24 24.58 64.85 7.01
C LYS A 24 25.03 64.39 8.40
N GLU A 25 24.28 63.51 9.05
CA GLU A 25 24.63 62.92 10.35
C GLU A 25 25.63 61.77 10.19
N TYR A 26 25.50 60.96 9.12
CA TYR A 26 26.49 59.95 8.71
C TYR A 26 27.84 60.59 8.35
N ASP A 27 27.85 61.67 7.56
CA ASP A 27 29.06 62.44 7.23
C ASP A 27 29.69 63.14 8.45
N ARG A 28 28.89 63.52 9.46
CA ARG A 28 29.37 64.07 10.75
C ARG A 28 30.01 63.01 11.64
N ILE A 29 29.45 61.80 11.69
CA ILE A 29 30.00 60.66 12.44
C ILE A 29 31.32 60.18 11.81
N LEU A 30 31.37 60.14 10.47
CA LEU A 30 32.56 59.86 9.64
C LEU A 30 33.71 60.86 9.82
N ALA A 31 33.40 62.11 10.20
CA ALA A 31 34.40 63.15 10.42
C ALA A 31 35.25 62.90 11.69
N ASN A 32 34.68 62.25 12.71
CA ASN A 32 35.29 62.04 14.03
C ASN A 32 36.12 60.74 14.17
N GLU A 33 36.00 59.78 13.24
CA GLU A 33 36.87 58.60 13.25
C GLU A 33 38.25 58.93 12.66
N LEU A 34 39.31 58.57 13.41
CA LEU A 34 40.72 58.80 13.05
C LEU A 34 41.10 58.02 11.77
N ASP A 35 40.81 56.71 11.74
CA ASP A 35 41.06 55.81 10.61
C ASP A 35 39.73 55.13 10.21
N TYR A 36 39.24 55.37 8.99
CA TYR A 36 37.97 54.84 8.46
C TYR A 36 38.22 53.92 7.27
N ILE A 37 37.46 52.83 7.18
CA ILE A 37 37.40 51.96 5.99
C ILE A 37 36.00 51.37 5.88
N ASP A 38 35.45 51.24 4.67
CA ASP A 38 34.10 50.68 4.41
C ASP A 38 33.94 50.24 2.95
N VAL A 39 32.94 49.42 2.64
CA VAL A 39 32.64 48.93 1.28
C VAL A 39 31.31 49.48 0.79
N LYS A 40 31.33 50.23 -0.32
CA LYS A 40 30.15 50.74 -1.01
C LYS A 40 29.70 49.79 -2.12
N ASN A 41 28.39 49.54 -2.22
CA ASN A 41 27.73 48.75 -3.26
C ASN A 41 28.18 47.27 -3.36
N ILE A 42 27.94 46.48 -2.30
CA ILE A 42 28.20 45.04 -2.31
C ILE A 42 27.21 44.35 -3.26
N PRO A 43 27.65 43.58 -4.28
CA PRO A 43 26.76 42.87 -5.18
C PRO A 43 25.90 41.84 -4.44
N ALA A 44 24.65 41.70 -4.87
CA ALA A 44 23.74 40.69 -4.31
C ALA A 44 24.28 39.25 -4.47
N VAL A 45 25.08 38.99 -5.51
CA VAL A 45 25.76 37.69 -5.77
C VAL A 45 27.19 37.94 -6.28
N LEU A 46 28.18 37.38 -5.58
CA LEU A 46 29.58 37.37 -6.00
C LEU A 46 29.84 36.22 -6.98
N HIS A 47 30.45 36.54 -8.12
CA HIS A 47 30.92 35.61 -9.14
C HIS A 47 32.27 36.09 -9.70
N ASN A 48 32.97 35.27 -10.48
CA ASN A 48 34.37 35.56 -10.84
C ASN A 48 34.54 36.52 -12.04
N ASP A 49 33.45 36.85 -12.74
CA ASP A 49 33.47 37.76 -13.88
C ASP A 49 33.49 39.21 -13.39
N ASN A 50 34.70 39.78 -13.29
CA ASN A 50 34.95 41.21 -13.13
C ASN A 50 34.13 41.92 -12.04
N VAL A 51 33.98 41.31 -10.86
CA VAL A 51 33.38 42.00 -9.70
C VAL A 51 34.36 43.01 -9.11
N TYR A 52 34.00 44.30 -9.17
CA TYR A 52 34.72 45.40 -8.55
C TYR A 52 33.98 45.86 -7.29
N LEU A 53 34.67 45.84 -6.16
CA LEU A 53 34.19 46.46 -4.92
C LEU A 53 34.76 47.87 -4.80
N THR A 54 33.93 48.79 -4.32
CA THR A 54 34.31 50.19 -4.10
C THR A 54 34.60 50.36 -2.62
N ILE A 55 35.87 50.52 -2.25
CA ILE A 55 36.28 50.72 -0.86
C ILE A 55 36.44 52.21 -0.59
N LEU A 56 35.78 52.68 0.46
CA LEU A 56 35.93 53.99 1.06
C LEU A 56 36.98 53.91 2.16
N TYR A 57 37.92 54.86 2.21
CA TYR A 57 38.93 54.87 3.26
C TYR A 57 39.40 56.29 3.63
N LYS A 58 39.81 56.49 4.88
CA LYS A 58 40.39 57.71 5.44
C LYS A 58 41.44 57.32 6.47
N CYS A 59 42.56 58.03 6.52
CA CYS A 59 43.67 57.73 7.42
C CYS A 59 44.11 59.00 8.17
N SER A 60 44.36 58.86 9.47
CA SER A 60 44.78 59.88 10.43
C SER A 60 46.25 60.27 10.32
N SER A 61 47.10 59.38 9.81
CA SER A 61 48.55 59.58 9.69
C SER A 61 49.09 59.11 8.34
N PHE A 62 50.25 59.65 7.95
CA PHE A 62 50.98 59.19 6.76
C PHE A 62 51.66 57.86 7.07
N ALA A 63 51.03 56.76 6.67
CA ALA A 63 51.51 55.41 6.95
C ALA A 63 51.11 54.46 5.84
N ARG A 64 51.90 53.38 5.68
CA ARG A 64 51.54 52.28 4.79
C ARG A 64 50.64 51.32 5.56
N ARG A 65 49.36 51.24 5.19
CA ARG A 65 48.37 50.36 5.82
C ARG A 65 48.17 49.10 4.99
N ARG A 66 48.15 47.93 5.62
CA ARG A 66 47.77 46.68 4.94
C ARG A 66 46.25 46.54 4.98
N ILE A 67 45.64 46.35 3.82
CA ILE A 67 44.20 46.08 3.72
C ILE A 67 44.01 44.68 3.16
N SER A 68 43.25 43.88 3.90
CA SER A 68 42.90 42.51 3.58
C SER A 68 41.39 42.38 3.45
N LEU A 69 40.97 41.83 2.33
CA LEU A 69 39.60 41.37 2.12
C LEU A 69 39.62 39.85 2.11
N ALA A 70 38.91 39.24 3.05
CA ALA A 70 38.83 37.78 3.17
C ALA A 70 37.37 37.33 3.22
N ILE A 71 37.08 36.21 2.57
CA ILE A 71 35.80 35.53 2.68
C ILE A 71 35.97 34.45 3.73
N ARG A 72 35.23 34.56 4.83
CA ARG A 72 35.14 33.53 5.85
C ARG A 72 33.91 32.67 5.59
N ILE A 73 34.12 31.37 5.69
CA ILE A 73 33.10 30.34 5.53
C ILE A 73 33.23 29.38 6.71
N GLU A 74 32.11 29.05 7.35
CA GLU A 74 32.04 28.08 8.43
C GLU A 74 31.43 26.77 7.92
N ARG A 75 32.12 25.63 8.16
CA ARG A 75 31.67 24.29 7.79
C ARG A 75 32.10 23.28 8.85
N ASN A 76 31.18 22.47 9.37
CA ASN A 76 31.45 21.41 10.36
C ASN A 76 32.33 21.90 11.53
N LEU A 77 32.01 23.08 12.10
CA LEU A 77 32.78 23.75 13.15
C LEU A 77 34.18 24.28 12.74
N TYR A 78 34.64 24.04 11.51
CA TYR A 78 35.87 24.60 10.96
C TYR A 78 35.64 25.93 10.25
N ARG A 79 36.54 26.89 10.47
CA ARG A 79 36.52 28.23 9.86
C ARG A 79 37.55 28.32 8.75
N TYR A 80 37.08 28.46 7.52
CA TYR A 80 37.94 28.66 6.35
C TYR A 80 37.97 30.13 5.96
N ASN A 81 39.17 30.70 5.87
CA ASN A 81 39.38 32.09 5.49
C ASN A 81 40.08 32.17 4.13
N PHE A 82 39.37 32.62 3.10
CA PHE A 82 39.90 32.82 1.76
C PHE A 82 40.25 34.29 1.56
N ALA A 83 41.54 34.63 1.53
CA ALA A 83 41.96 35.98 1.15
C ALA A 83 41.66 36.23 -0.32
N VAL A 84 40.73 37.13 -0.62
CA VAL A 84 40.31 37.48 -1.99
C VAL A 84 40.98 38.75 -2.50
N PHE A 85 41.49 39.59 -1.60
CA PHE A 85 42.36 40.71 -1.92
C PHE A 85 43.30 41.02 -0.75
N ARG A 86 44.58 41.28 -1.03
CA ARG A 86 45.56 41.68 -0.02
C ARG A 86 46.57 42.63 -0.65
N ARG A 87 46.58 43.90 -0.25
CA ARG A 87 47.57 44.89 -0.70
C ARG A 87 47.88 45.92 0.38
N HIS A 88 49.05 46.53 0.25
CA HIS A 88 49.46 47.68 1.05
C HIS A 88 49.05 48.98 0.36
N TRP A 89 48.39 49.87 1.10
CA TRP A 89 47.99 51.19 0.63
C TRP A 89 48.84 52.24 1.32
N PHE A 90 49.42 53.13 0.54
CA PHE A 90 50.03 54.34 1.06
C PHE A 90 48.92 55.33 1.37
N CYS A 91 48.70 55.58 2.66
CA CYS A 91 47.70 56.52 3.12
C CYS A 91 48.33 57.89 3.32
N GLN A 92 47.77 58.91 2.68
CA GLN A 92 48.05 60.31 2.98
C GLN A 92 47.07 60.81 4.05
N LYS A 93 47.56 61.60 5.00
CA LYS A 93 46.71 62.22 6.02
C LYS A 93 45.68 63.13 5.33
N SER A 94 44.40 62.77 5.41
CA SER A 94 43.32 63.49 4.72
C SER A 94 42.07 63.54 5.59
N ILE A 95 41.40 64.69 5.57
CA ILE A 95 40.12 64.89 6.27
C ILE A 95 38.98 64.28 5.44
N ARG A 96 39.16 64.12 4.12
CA ARG A 96 38.16 63.61 3.17
C ARG A 96 38.29 62.09 2.99
N VAL A 97 37.15 61.41 2.84
CA VAL A 97 37.09 59.98 2.53
C VAL A 97 37.44 59.76 1.05
N HIS A 98 38.45 58.93 0.80
CA HIS A 98 38.86 58.55 -0.55
C HIS A 98 38.17 57.27 -0.98
N THR A 99 38.00 57.11 -2.29
CA THR A 99 37.35 55.95 -2.90
C THR A 99 38.36 55.18 -3.76
N ARG A 100 38.37 53.85 -3.67
CA ARG A 100 39.22 52.98 -4.49
C ARG A 100 38.46 51.75 -4.97
N HIS A 101 38.56 51.45 -6.26
CA HIS A 101 37.95 50.25 -6.84
C HIS A 101 38.93 49.08 -6.82
N ILE A 102 38.45 47.92 -6.36
CA ILE A 102 39.24 46.71 -6.21
C ILE A 102 38.57 45.56 -6.92
N ARG A 103 39.32 44.85 -7.75
CA ARG A 103 38.88 43.59 -8.34
C ARG A 103 38.98 42.46 -7.32
N VAL A 104 37.85 41.80 -7.06
CA VAL A 104 37.79 40.60 -6.21
C VAL A 104 38.05 39.37 -7.06
N LYS A 105 38.97 38.50 -6.62
CA LYS A 105 39.18 37.18 -7.24
C LYS A 105 38.75 36.11 -6.25
N LEU A 106 37.70 35.36 -6.61
CA LEU A 106 37.23 34.26 -5.79
C LEU A 106 38.18 33.05 -5.92
N HIS A 107 38.30 32.28 -4.84
CA HIS A 107 39.00 31.00 -4.88
C HIS A 107 38.34 30.06 -5.92
N ARG A 108 39.13 29.25 -6.63
CA ARG A 108 38.61 28.40 -7.74
C ARG A 108 37.44 27.52 -7.31
N SER A 109 37.51 26.95 -6.10
CA SER A 109 36.44 26.13 -5.50
C SER A 109 35.11 26.85 -5.25
N LEU A 110 35.12 28.19 -5.16
CA LEU A 110 33.93 29.03 -4.98
C LEU A 110 33.44 29.65 -6.29
N ALA A 111 34.33 29.78 -7.27
CA ALA A 111 34.07 30.42 -8.56
C ALA A 111 33.55 29.46 -9.63
N TYR A 112 33.99 28.21 -9.63
CA TYR A 112 33.78 27.26 -10.73
C TYR A 112 33.13 25.96 -10.27
N ALA A 113 32.42 25.31 -11.19
CA ALA A 113 31.93 23.95 -11.00
C ALA A 113 33.06 22.93 -11.27
N SER A 114 32.94 21.75 -10.64
CA SER A 114 33.86 20.62 -10.83
C SER A 114 33.68 20.03 -12.24
N ASP A 115 34.75 19.95 -13.01
CA ASP A 115 34.78 19.17 -14.26
C ASP A 115 35.47 17.83 -13.98
N SER A 116 34.99 16.74 -14.57
CA SER A 116 35.56 15.39 -14.51
C SER A 116 37.07 15.30 -14.76
N GLN A 117 37.64 16.27 -15.48
CA GLN A 117 39.07 16.33 -15.79
C GLN A 117 39.92 17.11 -14.78
N ILE A 118 39.32 18.04 -14.02
CA ILE A 118 40.04 18.85 -13.04
C ILE A 118 39.46 18.52 -11.68
N ASN A 119 40.22 17.76 -10.88
CA ASN A 119 39.85 17.32 -9.54
C ASN A 119 39.83 18.49 -8.53
N LEU A 120 38.99 19.49 -8.80
CA LEU A 120 38.68 20.60 -7.93
C LEU A 120 37.55 20.17 -7.01
N GLN A 121 37.82 20.08 -5.71
CA GLN A 121 36.76 20.08 -4.71
C GLN A 121 35.98 21.40 -4.85
N SER A 122 34.87 21.38 -5.59
CA SER A 122 33.94 22.51 -5.68
C SER A 122 33.14 22.58 -4.39
N TRP A 123 33.06 23.76 -3.78
CA TRP A 123 32.42 23.92 -2.47
C TRP A 123 30.95 24.32 -2.65
N PRO A 124 29.97 23.54 -2.15
CA PRO A 124 28.53 23.81 -2.32
C PRO A 124 28.04 24.88 -1.34
N ILE A 125 28.61 26.08 -1.46
CA ILE A 125 28.36 27.20 -0.56
C ILE A 125 27.74 28.33 -1.33
N GLU A 126 26.56 28.74 -0.91
CA GLU A 126 25.81 29.86 -1.49
C GLU A 126 25.89 31.13 -0.64
N HIS A 127 26.43 31.05 0.58
CA HIS A 127 26.52 32.15 1.53
C HIS A 127 27.88 32.20 2.23
N GLY A 128 28.43 33.40 2.42
CA GLY A 128 29.67 33.61 3.16
C GLY A 128 29.71 34.98 3.82
N GLN A 129 30.72 35.21 4.65
CA GLN A 129 30.96 36.48 5.32
C GLN A 129 32.21 37.14 4.75
N LEU A 130 32.07 38.34 4.21
CA LEU A 130 33.17 39.15 3.71
C LEU A 130 33.71 40.02 4.84
N TYR A 131 34.97 39.80 5.19
CA TYR A 131 35.70 40.56 6.20
C TYR A 131 36.66 41.53 5.50
N LEU A 132 36.46 42.81 5.75
CA LEU A 132 37.39 43.88 5.37
C LEU A 132 38.17 44.27 6.61
N THR A 133 39.49 44.13 6.60
CA THR A 133 40.34 44.45 7.75
C THR A 133 41.50 45.35 7.35
N MET A 134 41.72 46.40 8.15
CA MET A 134 42.86 47.31 8.03
C MET A 134 43.81 47.11 9.21
N TYR A 135 45.10 46.95 8.91
CA TYR A 135 46.16 46.66 9.89
C TYR A 135 47.16 47.81 10.02
N GLN A 136 47.76 47.92 11.20
CA GLN A 136 48.67 48.99 11.59
C GLN A 136 50.10 48.89 11.00
N ASN A 137 50.69 47.69 10.92
CA ASN A 137 52.12 47.46 10.57
C ASN A 137 52.36 46.48 9.40
N GLU A 138 53.61 46.40 8.90
CA GLU A 138 54.03 45.67 7.68
C GLU A 138 54.41 44.17 7.88
N HIS A 139 54.70 43.68 9.10
CA HIS A 139 55.24 42.33 9.33
C HIS A 139 54.23 41.30 9.90
N GLU A 140 54.33 40.04 9.47
CA GLU A 140 53.27 39.04 9.59
C GLU A 140 52.99 38.45 10.98
N LYS A 141 53.81 38.69 12.00
CA LYS A 141 53.67 37.99 13.29
C LYS A 141 52.86 38.72 14.37
N GLU A 142 52.74 40.05 14.32
CA GLU A 142 51.87 40.81 15.23
C GLU A 142 51.27 42.02 14.50
N ASN A 143 50.18 41.79 13.74
CA ASN A 143 49.45 42.88 13.11
C ASN A 143 48.31 43.33 14.02
N GLU A 144 48.48 44.48 14.66
CA GLU A 144 47.40 45.13 15.41
C GLU A 144 46.29 45.57 14.42
N ILE A 145 45.06 45.13 14.69
CA ILE A 145 43.89 45.40 13.84
C ILE A 145 43.33 46.78 14.20
N ILE A 146 43.31 47.68 13.21
CA ILE A 146 42.74 49.02 13.40
C ILE A 146 41.21 48.94 13.36
N LYS A 147 40.68 48.27 12.31
CA LYS A 147 39.24 48.12 12.11
C LYS A 147 38.94 46.91 11.25
N THR A 148 37.90 46.16 11.64
CA THR A 148 37.33 45.06 10.85
C THR A 148 35.84 45.29 10.64
N LEU A 149 35.39 45.17 9.40
CA LEU A 149 33.98 45.21 9.03
C LEU A 149 33.57 43.90 8.39
N GLN A 150 32.34 43.49 8.67
CA GLN A 150 31.76 42.22 8.22
C GLN A 150 30.50 42.46 7.40
N TYR A 151 30.40 41.78 6.26
CA TYR A 151 29.24 41.84 5.38
C TYR A 151 28.82 40.45 4.90
N SER A 152 27.52 40.21 4.80
CA SER A 152 26.99 38.95 4.25
C SER A 152 26.98 38.98 2.72
N VAL A 153 27.49 37.93 2.09
CA VAL A 153 27.57 37.80 0.62
C VAL A 153 26.99 36.48 0.14
N LYS A 154 26.39 36.47 -1.06
CA LYS A 154 25.90 35.26 -1.72
C LYS A 154 26.82 34.85 -2.87
N PHE A 155 26.88 33.56 -3.20
CA PHE A 155 27.62 33.01 -4.34
C PHE A 155 26.68 32.36 -5.34
N LEU A 156 27.14 32.13 -6.57
CA LEU A 156 26.41 31.32 -7.54
C LEU A 156 26.27 29.88 -7.01
N PRO A 157 25.07 29.26 -7.12
CA PRO A 157 24.88 27.83 -6.89
C PRO A 157 25.82 27.01 -7.79
N VAL A 158 26.33 25.87 -7.31
CA VAL A 158 27.35 25.07 -8.03
C VAL A 158 26.92 24.76 -9.46
N HIS A 159 25.66 24.39 -9.69
CA HIS A 159 25.10 24.08 -11.00
C HIS A 159 25.01 25.28 -11.97
N LYS A 160 25.07 26.52 -11.46
CA LYS A 160 25.13 27.76 -12.27
C LYS A 160 26.55 28.31 -12.41
N ARG A 161 27.54 27.69 -11.78
CA ARG A 161 28.94 28.13 -11.90
C ARG A 161 29.49 27.71 -13.26
N PRO A 162 30.29 28.56 -13.91
CA PRO A 162 30.97 28.17 -15.14
C PRO A 162 31.94 27.00 -14.88
N ASN A 163 32.06 26.08 -15.85
CA ASN A 163 33.12 25.07 -15.87
C ASN A 163 34.45 25.73 -16.27
N ILE A 164 35.56 25.29 -15.68
CA ILE A 164 36.89 25.74 -16.13
C ILE A 164 37.17 25.07 -17.48
N ARG A 165 37.00 25.80 -18.59
CA ARG A 165 37.57 25.38 -19.88
C ARG A 165 39.09 25.40 -19.75
N SER A 166 39.72 24.23 -19.79
CA SER A 166 41.17 24.11 -19.92
C SER A 166 41.60 24.71 -21.26
N PHE A 167 42.34 25.81 -21.22
CA PHE A 167 43.08 26.31 -22.38
C PHE A 167 44.25 25.34 -22.66
N ARG A 168 44.01 24.28 -23.46
CA ARG A 168 44.97 23.68 -24.42
C ARG A 168 44.37 22.48 -25.19
N TRP A 169 44.20 22.71 -26.48
CA TRP A 169 44.27 21.79 -27.65
C TRP A 169 43.66 20.37 -27.57
N SER A 170 42.52 20.20 -28.25
CA SER A 170 42.13 19.01 -29.04
C SER A 170 41.04 19.43 -30.06
N PRO A 171 41.01 18.89 -31.30
CA PRO A 171 40.02 19.27 -32.33
C PRO A 171 38.60 18.81 -31.95
N PRO A 172 37.54 19.40 -32.56
CA PRO A 172 36.18 19.24 -32.06
C PRO A 172 35.68 17.83 -32.33
N MET A 173 35.76 16.97 -31.32
CA MET A 173 35.00 15.72 -31.30
C MET A 173 33.52 16.10 -31.15
N ASN A 174 32.74 15.70 -32.16
CA ASN A 174 31.29 15.77 -32.29
C ASN A 174 30.54 16.36 -31.09
N ARG A 175 29.78 17.45 -31.35
CA ARG A 175 28.63 17.86 -30.55
C ARG A 175 27.67 16.67 -30.42
N ARG A 176 27.92 15.78 -29.46
CA ARG A 176 26.84 15.02 -28.83
C ARG A 176 25.97 16.08 -28.19
N THR A 177 24.75 16.16 -28.71
CA THR A 177 23.57 16.76 -28.08
C THR A 177 23.83 17.02 -26.60
N GLU A 178 23.91 18.31 -26.22
CA GLU A 178 23.82 18.73 -24.82
C GLU A 178 22.53 18.09 -24.28
N GLY A 179 22.67 16.94 -23.64
CA GLY A 179 21.60 16.30 -22.93
C GLY A 179 21.19 17.30 -21.87
N VAL A 180 19.99 17.85 -22.01
CA VAL A 180 19.29 18.59 -20.97
C VAL A 180 19.54 17.80 -19.68
N CYS A 181 20.29 18.37 -18.74
CA CYS A 181 20.48 17.77 -17.43
C CYS A 181 19.08 17.49 -16.89
N GLN A 182 18.71 16.21 -16.77
CA GLN A 182 17.43 15.84 -16.18
C GLN A 182 17.47 16.38 -14.74
N THR A 183 16.75 17.48 -14.51
CA THR A 183 16.64 18.10 -13.19
C THR A 183 16.01 17.08 -12.25
N GLU A 184 16.75 16.68 -11.22
CA GLU A 184 16.21 15.78 -10.19
C GLU A 184 14.99 16.42 -9.52
N PRO A 185 13.94 15.62 -9.20
CA PRO A 185 12.72 16.15 -8.62
C PRO A 185 12.96 16.61 -7.17
N GLU A 186 12.84 17.91 -6.94
CA GLU A 186 12.85 18.52 -5.59
C GLU A 186 11.58 18.23 -4.79
N ILE A 187 10.48 17.90 -5.47
CA ILE A 187 9.19 17.60 -4.87
C ILE A 187 8.94 16.11 -5.01
N ILE A 188 8.79 15.44 -3.88
CA ILE A 188 8.41 14.02 -3.84
C ILE A 188 6.95 13.94 -3.43
N ARG A 189 6.12 13.43 -4.33
CA ARG A 189 4.73 13.12 -4.03
C ARG A 189 4.66 11.71 -3.43
N THR A 190 4.36 11.61 -2.15
CA THR A 190 4.32 10.34 -1.40
C THR A 190 2.93 9.72 -1.40
N VAL A 191 1.89 10.56 -1.37
CA VAL A 191 0.48 10.16 -1.50
C VAL A 191 -0.11 10.94 -2.67
N ASN A 192 -0.56 10.22 -3.70
CA ASN A 192 -1.17 10.76 -4.92
C ASN A 192 -2.67 10.41 -5.05
N TYR A 193 -3.17 9.54 -4.18
CA TYR A 193 -4.55 9.05 -4.12
C TYR A 193 -4.94 8.90 -2.65
N PRO A 194 -6.21 9.13 -2.25
CA PRO A 194 -6.64 9.00 -0.86
C PRO A 194 -6.16 7.70 -0.21
N LEU A 195 -5.38 7.86 0.87
CA LEU A 195 -4.99 6.79 1.77
C LEU A 195 -5.96 6.77 2.95
N LEU A 196 -6.73 5.68 3.08
CA LEU A 196 -7.59 5.45 4.23
C LEU A 196 -6.78 4.79 5.36
N LEU A 197 -6.93 5.33 6.57
CA LEU A 197 -6.39 4.79 7.82
C LEU A 197 -7.56 4.50 8.76
N THR A 198 -7.66 3.29 9.32
CA THR A 198 -8.82 2.89 10.15
C THR A 198 -8.53 2.92 11.65
N GLY A 199 -7.36 3.41 12.07
CA GLY A 199 -6.97 3.52 13.48
C GLY A 199 -6.11 2.37 14.01
N GLY A 200 -5.61 1.49 13.14
CA GLY A 200 -4.78 0.35 13.54
C GLY A 200 -3.27 0.60 13.53
N VAL A 201 -2.52 -0.41 13.96
CA VAL A 201 -1.04 -0.47 14.07
C VAL A 201 -0.35 -0.81 12.74
N TYR A 202 -0.64 0.01 11.72
CA TYR A 202 -0.08 -0.13 10.39
C TYR A 202 -0.08 1.23 9.67
N GLY A 203 0.76 1.37 8.65
CA GLY A 203 0.93 2.64 7.95
C GLY A 203 1.64 2.48 6.60
N LYS A 204 1.57 3.52 5.79
CA LYS A 204 2.21 3.56 4.48
C LYS A 204 3.68 3.90 4.66
N HIS A 205 4.57 2.98 4.30
CA HIS A 205 6.01 3.17 4.38
C HIS A 205 6.54 3.83 3.11
N PHE A 206 7.44 4.80 3.23
CA PHE A 206 8.17 5.34 2.10
C PHE A 206 9.57 5.81 2.51
N VAL A 207 10.48 5.82 1.54
CA VAL A 207 11.84 6.34 1.70
C VAL A 207 12.06 7.46 0.69
N LEU A 208 12.83 8.46 1.07
CA LEU A 208 13.20 9.53 0.14
C LEU A 208 14.37 9.03 -0.72
N PRO A 209 14.29 9.05 -2.07
CA PRO A 209 15.36 8.58 -2.92
C PRO A 209 16.62 9.43 -2.73
N ALA A 210 17.78 8.77 -2.63
CA ALA A 210 19.07 9.45 -2.63
C ALA A 210 19.24 10.28 -3.91
N TYR A 211 19.82 11.49 -3.79
CA TYR A 211 20.15 12.30 -4.97
C TYR A 211 21.12 11.54 -5.87
N LYS A 212 20.90 11.48 -7.19
CA LYS A 212 21.84 10.82 -8.11
C LYS A 212 23.07 11.71 -8.31
N GLU A 213 22.86 13.01 -8.32
CA GLU A 213 23.84 14.08 -8.44
C GLU A 213 24.69 14.18 -7.16
N TYR A 214 26.00 13.98 -7.30
CA TYR A 214 26.94 13.97 -6.17
C TYR A 214 26.97 15.30 -5.42
N SER A 215 26.82 16.43 -6.13
CA SER A 215 26.82 17.76 -5.51
C SER A 215 25.62 17.99 -4.58
N LEU A 216 24.42 17.50 -4.95
CA LEU A 216 23.23 17.58 -4.11
C LEU A 216 23.32 16.62 -2.92
N ARG A 217 23.89 15.43 -3.13
CA ARG A 217 24.16 14.47 -2.04
C ARG A 217 25.13 15.04 -1.01
N LEU A 218 26.21 15.70 -1.44
CA LEU A 218 27.14 16.41 -0.56
C LEU A 218 26.47 17.55 0.22
N GLU A 219 25.58 18.31 -0.43
CA GLU A 219 24.81 19.37 0.24
C GLU A 219 23.84 18.80 1.28
N GLN A 220 23.25 17.64 1.02
CA GLN A 220 22.41 16.96 1.99
C GLN A 220 23.21 16.62 3.26
N TYR A 221 24.42 16.05 3.13
CA TYR A 221 25.28 15.75 4.28
C TYR A 221 25.62 16.99 5.12
N THR A 222 25.82 18.16 4.50
CA THR A 222 26.11 19.39 5.24
C THR A 222 24.86 20.01 5.89
N ARG A 223 23.67 19.66 5.41
CA ARG A 223 22.38 20.16 5.92
C ARG A 223 21.73 19.25 6.96
N VAL A 224 22.31 18.07 7.24
CA VAL A 224 21.81 17.16 8.28
C VAL A 224 21.60 17.89 9.62
N THR A 225 22.54 18.76 9.99
CA THR A 225 22.50 19.55 11.23
C THR A 225 21.80 20.90 11.04
N ARG A 226 21.23 21.20 9.87
CA ARG A 226 20.55 22.47 9.53
C ARG A 226 19.44 22.22 8.50
N PRO A 227 18.44 21.40 8.85
CA PRO A 227 17.47 20.93 7.87
C PRO A 227 16.56 22.07 7.40
N ARG A 228 16.25 22.05 6.10
CA ARG A 228 15.28 22.94 5.46
C ARG A 228 14.39 22.10 4.55
N PHE A 229 13.14 21.93 4.92
CA PHE A 229 12.16 21.20 4.11
C PHE A 229 10.74 21.65 4.45
N SER A 230 9.81 21.38 3.55
CA SER A 230 8.39 21.63 3.76
C SER A 230 7.58 20.39 3.42
N ILE A 231 6.63 20.01 4.25
CA ILE A 231 5.68 18.92 4.01
C ILE A 231 4.29 19.54 3.90
N LEU A 232 3.63 19.32 2.78
CA LEU A 232 2.25 19.74 2.55
C LEU A 232 1.39 18.51 2.41
N PHE A 233 0.31 18.42 3.18
CA PHE A 233 -0.65 17.33 3.01
C PHE A 233 -2.07 17.73 3.39
N TRP A 234 -3.02 16.92 2.93
CA TRP A 234 -4.43 17.06 3.26
C TRP A 234 -4.86 15.93 4.17
N ILE A 235 -5.64 16.24 5.19
CA ILE A 235 -6.14 15.28 6.17
C ILE A 235 -7.65 15.45 6.34
N PHE A 236 -8.34 14.34 6.51
CA PHE A 236 -9.73 14.29 6.94
C PHE A 236 -9.81 13.35 8.14
N ILE A 237 -10.31 13.84 9.27
CA ILE A 237 -10.39 13.07 10.50
C ILE A 237 -11.84 12.66 10.74
N GLU A 238 -12.12 11.36 10.79
CA GLU A 238 -13.42 10.85 11.26
C GLU A 238 -13.44 10.83 12.78
N ASP A 239 -12.41 10.22 13.38
CA ASP A 239 -12.18 10.17 14.82
C ASP A 239 -10.69 10.33 15.13
N TYR A 240 -10.38 10.95 16.27
CA TYR A 240 -9.01 11.28 16.67
C TYR A 240 -8.18 10.03 16.95
N CYS A 241 -8.27 9.52 18.18
CA CYS A 241 -7.63 8.29 18.62
C CYS A 241 -8.67 7.39 19.27
N ALA A 242 -8.72 6.12 18.85
CA ALA A 242 -9.62 5.14 19.43
C ALA A 242 -9.33 4.96 20.94
N SER A 243 -10.39 4.81 21.74
CA SER A 243 -10.34 4.71 23.21
C SER A 243 -9.67 3.43 23.72
N ASP A 244 -9.59 2.41 22.88
CA ASP A 244 -9.33 1.03 23.30
C ASP A 244 -7.84 0.67 23.34
N VAL A 245 -6.95 1.63 23.03
CA VAL A 245 -5.50 1.44 23.05
C VAL A 245 -4.90 2.23 24.22
N PHE A 246 -3.95 1.63 24.93
CA PHE A 246 -3.21 2.24 26.04
C PHE A 246 -2.41 3.51 25.65
N THR A 247 -2.39 3.89 24.37
CA THR A 247 -1.66 5.06 23.87
C THR A 247 -2.49 6.34 24.02
N THR A 248 -1.81 7.42 24.43
CA THR A 248 -2.38 8.77 24.53
C THR A 248 -2.37 9.52 23.20
N HIS A 249 -1.65 8.99 22.21
CA HIS A 249 -1.42 9.59 20.90
C HIS A 249 -1.55 8.55 19.78
N CYS A 250 -1.90 9.02 18.59
CA CYS A 250 -1.89 8.28 17.34
C CYS A 250 -1.00 8.99 16.34
N ALA A 251 -0.40 8.25 15.42
CA ALA A 251 0.55 8.79 14.48
C ALA A 251 -0.11 9.32 13.20
N ILE A 252 0.37 10.48 12.74
CA ILE A 252 0.10 11.04 11.40
C ILE A 252 1.30 10.75 10.48
N LEU A 253 2.50 11.10 10.93
CA LEU A 253 3.76 10.87 10.22
C LEU A 253 4.86 10.55 11.24
N GLN A 254 5.60 9.47 11.02
CA GLN A 254 6.75 9.08 11.83
C GLN A 254 7.97 8.90 10.92
N HIS A 255 9.16 9.15 11.45
CA HIS A 255 10.41 8.83 10.79
C HIS A 255 11.23 7.91 11.70
N LEU A 256 11.50 6.68 11.27
CA LEU A 256 12.07 5.64 12.14
C LEU A 256 13.25 4.94 11.47
N THR A 257 14.27 4.57 12.23
CA THR A 257 15.30 3.62 11.77
C THR A 257 14.74 2.21 11.64
N PHE A 258 15.53 1.26 11.13
CA PHE A 258 15.16 -0.16 11.13
C PHE A 258 14.86 -0.70 12.54
N ASN A 259 15.61 -0.28 13.55
CA ASN A 259 15.47 -0.71 14.95
C ASN A 259 14.40 0.08 15.73
N ASN A 260 13.40 0.66 15.04
CA ASN A 260 12.37 1.48 15.68
C ASN A 260 12.89 2.70 16.46
N THR A 261 14.12 3.18 16.21
CA THR A 261 14.58 4.41 16.85
C THR A 261 13.98 5.62 16.15
N HIS A 262 13.39 6.52 16.92
CA HIS A 262 12.71 7.72 16.44
C HIS A 262 13.68 8.74 15.84
N LEU A 263 13.27 9.36 14.73
CA LEU A 263 14.00 10.38 13.98
C LEU A 263 13.10 11.59 13.69
N THR A 264 13.71 12.67 13.20
CA THR A 264 13.01 13.91 12.85
C THR A 264 12.43 13.83 11.43
N PRO A 265 11.22 14.36 11.16
CA PRO A 265 10.20 14.84 12.08
C PRO A 265 9.17 13.76 12.45
N GLU A 266 8.48 13.95 13.57
CA GLU A 266 7.32 13.14 13.94
C GLU A 266 6.11 14.01 14.23
N LEU A 267 4.95 13.60 13.72
CA LEU A 267 3.67 14.27 13.88
C LEU A 267 2.65 13.28 14.44
N PHE A 268 2.14 13.60 15.62
CA PHE A 268 1.14 12.82 16.34
C PHE A 268 -0.13 13.63 16.56
N LEU A 269 -1.24 12.93 16.75
CA LEU A 269 -2.55 13.46 17.12
C LEU A 269 -2.89 12.96 18.51
N ASN A 270 -3.27 13.85 19.41
CA ASN A 270 -3.73 13.47 20.75
C ASN A 270 -5.26 13.22 20.78
N ARG A 271 -5.78 12.79 21.93
CA ARG A 271 -7.20 12.51 22.12
C ARG A 271 -8.09 13.75 22.01
N GLU A 272 -7.53 14.93 22.26
CA GLU A 272 -8.21 16.22 22.13
C GLU A 272 -8.22 16.76 20.69
N GLY A 273 -7.50 16.12 19.75
CA GLY A 273 -7.43 16.52 18.35
C GLY A 273 -6.37 17.57 18.01
N GLN A 274 -5.44 17.87 18.92
CA GLN A 274 -4.28 18.74 18.69
C GLN A 274 -3.14 17.95 18.04
N ILE A 275 -2.42 18.58 17.10
CA ILE A 275 -1.20 17.99 16.53
C ILE A 275 -0.04 18.26 17.47
N THR A 276 0.67 17.21 17.86
CA THR A 276 1.95 17.27 18.56
C THR A 276 3.06 16.99 17.56
N VAL A 277 4.00 17.91 17.42
CA VAL A 277 5.20 17.73 16.59
C VAL A 277 6.36 17.42 17.52
N SER A 278 7.14 16.38 17.22
CA SER A 278 8.40 16.04 17.88
C SER A 278 9.56 16.15 16.89
N MET A 279 10.62 16.83 17.32
CA MET A 279 11.85 17.06 16.56
C MET A 279 13.05 16.75 17.46
N PHE A 280 14.09 16.13 16.91
CA PHE A 280 15.31 15.85 17.66
C PHE A 280 16.40 16.88 17.34
N GLY A 281 17.03 17.43 18.39
CA GLY A 281 18.14 18.38 18.32
C GLY A 281 19.42 17.80 18.93
N TYR A 282 20.55 18.46 18.67
CA TYR A 282 21.86 18.10 19.25
C TYR A 282 22.43 19.28 20.04
N LEU A 283 22.57 19.13 21.35
CA LEU A 283 23.23 20.12 22.21
C LEU A 283 24.45 19.53 22.93
N HIS A 284 24.44 18.23 23.25
CA HIS A 284 25.59 17.38 23.63
C HIS A 284 25.22 15.89 23.46
N ASP A 285 23.96 15.55 23.77
CA ASP A 285 23.26 14.32 23.39
C ASP A 285 22.02 14.64 22.54
N LEU A 286 21.42 13.61 21.93
CA LEU A 286 20.12 13.71 21.24
C LEU A 286 19.02 14.02 22.27
N TYR A 287 18.33 15.14 22.10
CA TYR A 287 17.19 15.51 22.94
C TYR A 287 15.95 15.76 22.07
N GLY A 288 14.81 15.23 22.52
CA GLY A 288 13.51 15.39 21.87
C GLY A 288 12.86 16.72 22.28
N ILE A 289 12.38 17.46 21.29
CA ILE A 289 11.73 18.75 21.47
C ILE A 289 10.36 18.67 20.82
N GLY A 290 9.31 18.90 21.60
CA GLY A 290 7.96 18.86 21.08
C GLY A 290 7.14 20.09 21.42
N ALA A 291 6.27 20.49 20.49
CA ALA A 291 5.21 21.45 20.77
C ALA A 291 3.91 21.03 20.08
N ARG A 292 2.80 21.50 20.63
CA ARG A 292 1.45 21.15 20.17
C ARG A 292 0.71 22.34 19.60
N THR A 293 -0.24 22.09 18.71
CA THR A 293 -1.17 23.14 18.26
C THR A 293 -2.06 23.60 19.40
N PHE A 294 -2.41 24.89 19.40
CA PHE A 294 -3.25 25.47 20.45
C PHE A 294 -4.72 25.02 20.33
N ALA A 295 -5.17 24.74 19.11
CA ALA A 295 -6.53 24.32 18.80
C ALA A 295 -6.55 22.90 18.21
N ALA A 296 -7.68 22.23 18.43
CA ALA A 296 -7.99 20.93 17.88
C ALA A 296 -8.43 21.04 16.42
N ILE A 297 -8.12 20.02 15.63
CA ILE A 297 -8.58 19.89 14.25
C ILE A 297 -10.04 19.45 14.26
N PRO A 298 -10.94 20.11 13.50
CA PRO A 298 -12.33 19.70 13.39
C PRO A 298 -12.46 18.31 12.76
N LYS A 299 -13.38 17.51 13.28
CA LYS A 299 -13.77 16.22 12.68
C LYS A 299 -14.66 16.46 11.46
N LYS A 300 -14.67 15.51 10.52
CA LYS A 300 -15.54 15.45 9.34
C LYS A 300 -15.37 16.60 8.35
N GLU A 301 -14.21 17.22 8.33
CA GLU A 301 -13.84 18.26 7.38
C GLU A 301 -12.43 18.03 6.84
N TRP A 302 -12.17 18.51 5.63
CA TRP A 302 -10.83 18.50 5.06
C TRP A 302 -10.01 19.67 5.59
N CYS A 303 -8.80 19.35 6.03
CA CYS A 303 -7.82 20.31 6.50
C CYS A 303 -6.53 20.17 5.70
N ARG A 304 -5.99 21.32 5.28
CA ARG A 304 -4.67 21.47 4.68
C ARG A 304 -3.66 21.70 5.80
N ILE A 305 -2.64 20.86 5.87
CA ILE A 305 -1.54 20.97 6.82
C ILE A 305 -0.25 21.29 6.07
N ALA A 306 0.38 22.40 6.43
CA ALA A 306 1.70 22.78 5.94
C ALA A 306 2.68 22.80 7.11
N PHE A 307 3.63 21.86 7.10
CA PHE A 307 4.70 21.76 8.08
C PHE A 307 6.02 22.23 7.46
N ILE A 308 6.64 23.25 8.04
CA ILE A 308 7.79 23.95 7.47
C ILE A 308 8.90 23.95 8.51
N VAL A 309 10.07 23.43 8.14
CA VAL A 309 11.27 23.40 8.99
C VAL A 309 12.34 24.28 8.37
N ASN A 310 12.87 25.22 9.14
CA ASN A 310 13.91 26.15 8.71
C ASN A 310 15.00 26.28 9.77
N GLU A 311 15.94 25.32 9.77
CA GLU A 311 17.15 25.23 10.61
C GLU A 311 16.91 25.19 12.13
N PHE A 312 16.43 26.30 12.69
CA PHE A 312 16.28 26.53 14.14
C PHE A 312 14.83 26.54 14.59
N PHE A 313 13.89 26.71 13.67
CA PHE A 313 12.48 26.73 14.01
C PHE A 313 11.67 25.89 13.03
N TRP A 314 10.53 25.45 13.51
CA TRP A 314 9.51 24.84 12.68
C TRP A 314 8.18 25.54 12.91
N THR A 315 7.36 25.55 11.87
CA THR A 315 6.00 26.09 11.91
C THR A 315 5.05 25.11 11.26
N ILE A 316 3.92 24.86 11.90
CA ILE A 316 2.79 24.11 11.33
C ILE A 316 1.60 25.05 11.14
N TYR A 317 1.03 25.04 9.94
CA TYR A 317 -0.20 25.74 9.59
C TYR A 317 -1.30 24.71 9.32
N VAL A 318 -2.49 24.90 9.89
CA VAL A 318 -3.66 24.06 9.65
C VAL A 318 -4.82 24.94 9.17
N ASN A 319 -5.31 24.69 7.95
CA ASN A 319 -6.45 25.38 7.35
C ASN A 319 -7.56 24.38 7.05
N CYS A 320 -8.71 24.50 7.70
CA CYS A 320 -9.86 23.63 7.50
C CYS A 320 -10.96 24.31 6.70
N ALA A 321 -11.86 23.53 6.08
CA ALA A 321 -12.92 24.03 5.23
C ALA A 321 -13.82 25.08 5.91
N SER A 322 -14.20 24.85 7.18
CA SER A 322 -14.99 25.81 7.98
C SER A 322 -14.31 27.17 8.18
N ASN A 323 -13.00 27.18 8.45
CA ASN A 323 -12.22 28.37 8.84
C ASN A 323 -10.99 28.59 7.94
N TRP A 324 -11.20 28.56 6.62
CA TRP A 324 -10.10 28.57 5.65
C TRP A 324 -9.14 29.78 5.77
N ASN A 325 -9.69 30.96 6.07
CA ASN A 325 -8.94 32.22 6.10
C ASN A 325 -8.16 32.47 7.41
N GLN A 326 -8.41 31.68 8.47
CA GLN A 326 -7.74 31.81 9.77
C GLN A 326 -7.06 30.49 10.14
N PRO A 327 -5.81 30.26 9.69
CA PRO A 327 -5.09 29.05 10.04
C PRO A 327 -4.81 28.94 11.53
N ILE A 328 -4.87 27.71 12.05
CA ILE A 328 -4.23 27.38 13.33
C ILE A 328 -2.72 27.33 13.06
N VAL A 329 -1.95 28.16 13.75
CA VAL A 329 -0.50 28.25 13.61
C VAL A 329 0.20 27.88 14.90
N ALA A 330 1.14 26.95 14.85
CA ALA A 330 2.07 26.71 15.95
C ALA A 330 3.50 26.81 15.43
N THR A 331 4.30 27.66 16.08
CA THR A 331 5.71 27.87 15.78
C THR A 331 6.52 27.58 17.02
N TYR A 332 7.62 26.87 16.85
CA TYR A 332 8.56 26.60 17.92
C TYR A 332 9.98 26.97 17.47
N ASN A 333 10.68 27.74 18.30
CA ASN A 333 12.08 28.12 18.08
C ASN A 333 12.97 27.33 19.03
N SER A 334 13.92 26.57 18.47
CA SER A 334 14.92 25.80 19.21
C SER A 334 16.17 26.64 19.47
N PRO A 335 16.80 26.50 20.66
CA PRO A 335 18.06 27.15 20.97
C PRO A 335 19.25 26.55 20.21
N SER A 336 19.13 25.33 19.69
CA SER A 336 20.13 24.67 18.83
C SER A 336 19.52 24.21 17.51
N TYR A 337 20.37 23.78 16.58
CA TYR A 337 19.90 23.24 15.31
C TYR A 337 19.15 21.91 15.47
N PHE A 338 18.14 21.71 14.62
CA PHE A 338 17.52 20.40 14.45
C PHE A 338 18.43 19.45 13.66
N TYR A 339 18.26 18.16 13.89
CA TYR A 339 18.92 17.10 13.15
C TYR A 339 17.89 16.37 12.28
N SER A 340 18.10 16.31 10.96
CA SER A 340 17.30 15.48 10.04
C SER A 340 18.23 14.75 9.09
N TYR A 341 18.12 13.43 9.04
CA TYR A 341 18.90 12.63 8.12
C TYR A 341 17.94 11.86 7.20
N ASP A 342 17.64 12.47 6.06
CA ASP A 342 16.57 12.01 5.16
C ASP A 342 16.89 10.67 4.44
N GLU A 343 18.16 10.23 4.45
CA GLU A 343 18.64 8.96 3.86
C GLU A 343 18.64 7.78 4.85
N LEU A 344 18.45 8.03 6.14
CA LEU A 344 18.62 7.03 7.20
C LEU A 344 17.26 6.83 7.85
N GLY A 345 16.69 5.64 7.66
CA GLY A 345 15.38 5.29 8.16
C GLY A 345 14.28 5.36 7.09
N THR A 346 13.06 5.11 7.54
CA THR A 346 11.86 5.00 6.73
C THR A 346 10.79 5.90 7.32
N PHE A 347 10.13 6.66 6.47
CA PHE A 347 8.97 7.44 6.84
C PHE A 347 7.72 6.56 6.84
N VAL A 348 6.86 6.75 7.83
CA VAL A 348 5.61 5.99 7.99
C VAL A 348 4.47 6.97 8.13
N ILE A 349 3.53 6.90 7.19
CA ILE A 349 2.28 7.66 7.24
C ILE A 349 1.25 6.81 7.99
N GLY A 350 0.75 7.31 9.11
CA GLY A 350 -0.13 6.56 10.02
C GLY A 350 0.65 5.74 11.04
N GLY A 351 0.15 4.54 11.34
CA GLY A 351 0.58 3.72 12.46
C GLY A 351 1.81 2.86 12.17
N THR A 352 2.41 2.36 13.24
CA THR A 352 3.52 1.40 13.24
C THR A 352 3.09 0.15 14.01
N ASP A 353 4.00 -0.80 14.19
CA ASP A 353 3.81 -1.99 15.03
C ASP A 353 3.44 -1.68 16.50
N ILE A 354 3.78 -0.49 16.99
CA ILE A 354 3.57 -0.08 18.39
C ILE A 354 2.50 1.03 18.50
N VAL A 355 2.51 1.98 17.57
CA VAL A 355 1.66 3.19 17.65
C VAL A 355 0.51 3.09 16.64
N PRO A 356 -0.76 3.25 17.06
CA PRO A 356 -1.88 3.23 16.13
C PRO A 356 -1.92 4.48 15.24
N SER A 357 -2.53 4.35 14.07
CA SER A 357 -2.95 5.48 13.22
C SER A 357 -4.18 6.18 13.80
N PHE A 358 -4.50 7.38 13.28
CA PHE A 358 -5.83 7.96 13.46
C PHE A 358 -6.84 7.34 12.47
N ARG A 359 -8.13 7.57 12.69
CA ARG A 359 -9.19 7.09 11.78
C ARG A 359 -9.62 8.20 10.82
N GLY A 360 -9.41 8.00 9.53
CA GLY A 360 -9.75 8.98 8.50
C GLY A 360 -8.93 8.81 7.21
N PHE A 361 -8.75 9.90 6.47
CA PHE A 361 -8.08 9.91 5.19
C PHE A 361 -6.88 10.85 5.17
N ILE A 362 -5.83 10.45 4.48
CA ILE A 362 -4.75 11.32 4.03
C ILE A 362 -4.88 11.48 2.53
N GLY A 363 -5.03 12.73 2.10
CA GLY A 363 -5.04 13.10 0.70
C GLY A 363 -3.63 13.27 0.15
N GLN A 364 -3.51 14.08 -0.90
CA GLN A 364 -2.22 14.39 -1.51
C GLN A 364 -1.21 14.85 -0.45
N MET A 365 -0.02 14.24 -0.44
CA MET A 365 1.11 14.60 0.39
C MET A 365 2.34 14.81 -0.49
N ASP A 366 2.88 16.03 -0.41
CA ASP A 366 4.08 16.46 -1.14
C ASP A 366 5.17 16.87 -0.14
N VAL A 367 6.37 16.32 -0.33
CA VAL A 367 7.57 16.66 0.43
C VAL A 367 8.49 17.50 -0.45
N TYR A 368 8.66 18.77 -0.08
CA TYR A 368 9.57 19.71 -0.71
C TYR A 368 10.93 19.60 -0.05
N ARG A 369 11.88 19.02 -0.77
CA ARG A 369 13.24 18.81 -0.28
C ARG A 369 14.03 20.12 -0.32
N ARG A 370 14.96 20.31 0.61
CA ARG A 370 15.94 21.42 0.68
C ARG A 370 15.39 22.84 0.82
N VAL A 371 14.09 23.06 0.72
CA VAL A 371 13.48 24.40 0.73
C VAL A 371 12.47 24.52 1.87
N ALA A 372 12.68 25.53 2.71
CA ALA A 372 11.66 26.05 3.60
C ALA A 372 10.85 27.08 2.81
N LEU A 373 9.70 26.67 2.28
CA LEU A 373 8.81 27.55 1.53
C LEU A 373 8.09 28.50 2.48
N THR A 374 7.64 29.65 1.98
CA THR A 374 6.70 30.47 2.75
C THR A 374 5.27 29.93 2.58
N TYR A 375 4.41 30.22 3.55
CA TYR A 375 3.02 29.74 3.54
C TYR A 375 2.25 30.15 2.27
N GLU A 376 2.57 31.31 1.68
CA GLU A 376 1.95 31.82 0.45
C GLU A 376 2.42 31.09 -0.81
N GLN A 377 3.64 30.56 -0.81
CA GLN A 377 4.22 29.83 -1.94
C GLN A 377 3.64 28.42 -2.08
N LEU A 378 3.08 27.87 -1.00
CA LEU A 378 2.53 26.53 -1.00
C LEU A 378 1.16 26.47 -1.71
N PRO A 379 0.89 25.42 -2.50
CA PRO A 379 -0.41 25.21 -3.15
C PRO A 379 -1.57 25.33 -2.17
N LYS A 380 -2.56 26.16 -2.50
CA LYS A 380 -3.74 26.41 -1.65
C LYS A 380 -4.89 25.46 -1.94
N ARG A 381 -4.99 24.92 -3.15
CA ARG A 381 -6.13 24.09 -3.56
C ARG A 381 -5.77 22.61 -3.48
N PHE A 382 -6.74 21.83 -3.00
CA PHE A 382 -6.71 20.38 -3.12
C PHE A 382 -7.12 20.00 -4.53
N ASP A 383 -6.36 19.12 -5.19
CA ASP A 383 -6.77 18.59 -6.48
C ASP A 383 -7.83 17.50 -6.28
N LEU A 384 -9.09 17.93 -6.25
CA LEU A 384 -10.27 17.06 -6.14
C LEU A 384 -10.44 16.11 -7.33
N SER A 385 -9.75 16.33 -8.46
CA SER A 385 -9.83 15.40 -9.60
C SER A 385 -9.32 14.00 -9.24
N SER A 386 -8.41 13.92 -8.25
CA SER A 386 -7.94 12.67 -7.67
C SER A 386 -8.94 12.00 -6.69
N MET A 387 -10.03 12.69 -6.33
CA MET A 387 -11.04 12.24 -5.35
C MET A 387 -12.49 12.53 -5.83
N PRO A 388 -12.93 11.99 -6.98
CA PRO A 388 -14.24 12.33 -7.57
C PRO A 388 -15.43 11.93 -6.70
N PHE A 389 -15.21 11.03 -5.75
CA PHE A 389 -16.24 10.30 -5.02
C PHE A 389 -16.45 10.79 -3.57
N LEU A 390 -15.65 11.75 -3.14
CA LEU A 390 -15.65 12.25 -1.77
C LEU A 390 -16.91 13.09 -1.43
N PRO A 391 -17.44 13.94 -2.34
CA PRO A 391 -18.69 14.68 -2.07
C PRO A 391 -19.90 13.77 -1.87
N SER A 392 -19.98 12.66 -2.61
CA SER A 392 -21.08 11.69 -2.52
C SER A 392 -21.06 10.94 -1.19
N ILE A 393 -19.89 10.54 -0.67
CA ILE A 393 -19.79 9.91 0.68
C ILE A 393 -20.37 10.83 1.77
N LEU A 394 -20.06 12.13 1.72
CA LEU A 394 -20.58 13.11 2.68
C LEU A 394 -22.09 13.29 2.53
N GLN A 395 -22.59 13.34 1.30
CA GLN A 395 -24.02 13.47 1.00
C GLN A 395 -24.82 12.24 1.45
N ASP A 396 -24.31 11.03 1.19
CA ASP A 396 -24.92 9.77 1.61
C ASP A 396 -24.98 9.66 3.13
N SER A 397 -23.91 10.08 3.82
CA SER A 397 -23.88 10.15 5.29
C SER A 397 -24.98 11.07 5.83
N LEU A 398 -25.17 12.25 5.22
CA LEU A 398 -26.26 13.18 5.57
C LEU A 398 -27.65 12.57 5.31
N GLN A 399 -27.83 11.88 4.19
CA GLN A 399 -29.09 11.22 3.85
C GLN A 399 -29.41 10.07 4.83
N CYS A 400 -28.43 9.22 5.14
CA CYS A 400 -28.57 8.17 6.15
C CYS A 400 -28.92 8.76 7.53
N GLN A 401 -28.27 9.86 7.95
CA GLN A 401 -28.58 10.52 9.22
C GLN A 401 -30.04 11.01 9.29
N ARG A 402 -30.55 11.58 8.19
CA ARG A 402 -31.97 11.99 8.10
C ARG A 402 -32.90 10.77 8.20
N HIS A 403 -32.58 9.69 7.48
CA HIS A 403 -33.37 8.46 7.50
C HIS A 403 -33.39 7.82 8.90
N MET A 404 -32.23 7.69 9.54
CA MET A 404 -32.12 7.17 10.91
C MET A 404 -32.89 8.01 11.92
N ARG A 405 -32.88 9.35 11.80
CA ARG A 405 -33.67 10.23 12.67
C ARG A 405 -35.17 10.00 12.50
N SER A 406 -35.64 9.92 11.26
CA SER A 406 -37.04 9.62 10.95
C SER A 406 -37.47 8.24 11.49
N PHE A 407 -36.60 7.24 11.36
CA PHE A 407 -36.86 5.89 11.88
C PHE A 407 -36.92 5.85 13.41
N LYS A 408 -36.00 6.53 14.11
CA LYS A 408 -36.03 6.65 15.58
C LYS A 408 -37.32 7.32 16.06
N GLN A 409 -37.76 8.37 15.39
CA GLN A 409 -39.04 9.02 15.69
C GLN A 409 -40.23 8.08 15.49
N CYS A 410 -40.22 7.24 14.46
CA CYS A 410 -41.25 6.23 14.24
C CYS A 410 -41.26 5.15 15.34
N LEU A 411 -40.08 4.70 15.80
CA LEU A 411 -39.95 3.75 16.90
C LEU A 411 -40.50 4.33 18.21
N GLU A 412 -40.11 5.55 18.57
CA GLU A 412 -40.60 6.24 19.77
C GLU A 412 -42.14 6.40 19.75
N GLN A 413 -42.71 6.79 18.61
CA GLN A 413 -44.16 6.90 18.45
C GLN A 413 -44.87 5.55 18.60
N TYR A 414 -44.28 4.48 18.07
CA TYR A 414 -44.81 3.14 18.20
C TYR A 414 -44.72 2.61 19.64
N ASP A 415 -43.61 2.88 20.34
CA ASP A 415 -43.43 2.48 21.74
C ASP A 415 -44.46 3.16 22.63
N LEU A 416 -44.65 4.48 22.47
CA LEU A 416 -45.71 5.25 23.12
C LEU A 416 -47.12 4.71 22.82
N PHE A 417 -47.37 4.31 21.57
CA PHE A 417 -48.63 3.72 21.15
C PHE A 417 -48.87 2.35 21.79
N SER A 418 -47.83 1.52 21.89
CA SER A 418 -47.93 0.18 22.43
C SER A 418 -48.03 0.13 23.96
N ALA A 419 -47.34 1.03 24.66
CA ALA A 419 -47.52 1.24 26.10
C ALA A 419 -48.98 1.64 26.40
N ARG A 420 -49.56 2.53 25.57
CA ARG A 420 -50.99 2.90 25.66
C ARG A 420 -51.97 1.76 25.37
N ILE A 421 -51.57 0.71 24.67
CA ILE A 421 -52.42 -0.48 24.46
C ILE A 421 -52.36 -1.41 25.68
N GLN A 422 -51.21 -1.52 26.35
CA GLN A 422 -51.11 -2.23 27.62
C GLN A 422 -51.94 -1.54 28.72
N ASP A 423 -52.00 -0.20 28.73
CA ASP A 423 -52.84 0.57 29.66
C ASP A 423 -54.34 0.58 29.31
N LYS A 424 -54.75 0.11 28.12
CA LYS A 424 -56.15 0.15 27.65
C LYS A 424 -56.81 -1.22 27.49
N LEU A 425 -56.51 -2.15 28.39
CA LEU A 425 -57.42 -3.24 28.75
C LEU A 425 -58.45 -2.84 29.82
N THR A 426 -58.39 -1.61 30.34
CA THR A 426 -59.42 -1.01 31.18
C THR A 426 -59.83 0.35 30.64
N CYS A 427 -60.83 0.37 29.76
CA CYS A 427 -61.62 1.57 29.52
C CYS A 427 -63.09 1.16 29.56
N THR A 428 -63.62 1.12 30.78
CA THR A 428 -65.05 1.10 31.07
C THR A 428 -65.71 2.36 30.51
N ALA A 429 -66.86 2.17 29.89
CA ALA A 429 -67.72 3.20 29.38
C ALA A 429 -68.14 4.19 30.48
N GLN A 430 -68.12 5.50 30.19
CA GLN A 430 -69.29 6.36 30.32
C GLN A 430 -69.07 7.77 29.70
N PRO A 431 -70.15 8.46 29.28
CA PRO A 431 -70.12 9.65 28.43
C PRO A 431 -70.22 10.94 29.25
N TYR A 432 -69.53 12.02 28.87
CA TYR A 432 -70.07 13.40 28.75
C TYR A 432 -68.98 14.42 28.36
N ARG A 433 -69.28 15.13 27.27
CA ARG A 433 -68.84 16.46 26.80
C ARG A 433 -67.50 17.04 27.30
N LEU A 434 -66.56 17.16 26.37
CA LEU A 434 -65.85 18.42 26.08
C LEU A 434 -65.55 18.48 24.57
N LYS A 435 -66.07 19.53 23.92
CA LYS A 435 -65.91 19.81 22.49
C LYS A 435 -64.53 20.45 22.26
N THR A 436 -63.59 19.71 21.66
CA THR A 436 -62.58 20.24 20.74
C THR A 436 -62.11 19.13 19.78
N THR A 437 -62.43 19.33 18.50
CA THR A 437 -61.87 18.77 17.25
C THR A 437 -61.35 17.30 17.17
N PRO A 438 -61.98 16.43 16.36
CA PRO A 438 -61.67 15.00 16.25
C PRO A 438 -60.62 14.69 15.14
N GLN A 439 -59.36 15.11 15.32
CA GLN A 439 -58.28 14.72 14.39
C GLN A 439 -57.34 13.61 14.91
N HIS A 440 -57.31 13.35 16.22
CA HIS A 440 -56.31 12.42 16.80
C HIS A 440 -56.73 10.94 16.86
N CYS A 441 -58.02 10.62 16.72
CA CYS A 441 -58.49 9.21 16.76
C CYS A 441 -58.71 8.58 15.36
N LEU A 442 -58.79 9.39 14.31
CA LEU A 442 -58.99 8.89 12.94
C LEU A 442 -57.68 8.37 12.29
N LEU A 443 -56.52 8.93 12.69
CA LEU A 443 -55.20 8.45 12.27
C LEU A 443 -54.87 7.05 12.82
N VAL A 444 -55.43 6.65 13.97
CA VAL A 444 -55.18 5.35 14.60
C VAL A 444 -55.92 4.20 13.90
N ARG A 445 -57.13 4.46 13.38
CA ARG A 445 -57.90 3.46 12.61
C ARG A 445 -57.38 3.31 11.18
N THR A 446 -56.89 4.37 10.56
CA THR A 446 -56.24 4.29 9.24
C THR A 446 -54.87 3.62 9.32
N TRP A 447 -54.07 3.88 10.36
CA TRP A 447 -52.80 3.18 10.60
C TRP A 447 -52.97 1.68 10.85
N ARG A 448 -53.94 1.28 11.68
CA ARG A 448 -54.18 -0.14 11.97
C ARG A 448 -54.68 -0.89 10.74
N LYS A 449 -55.61 -0.31 9.97
CA LYS A 449 -56.09 -0.90 8.71
C LYS A 449 -54.99 -0.96 7.64
N GLN A 450 -54.16 0.09 7.49
CA GLN A 450 -53.02 0.08 6.56
C GLN A 450 -51.96 -0.97 6.94
N MET A 451 -51.64 -1.15 8.23
CA MET A 451 -50.65 -2.14 8.68
C MET A 451 -51.15 -3.58 8.68
N THR A 452 -52.45 -3.84 8.92
CA THR A 452 -52.98 -5.22 8.88
C THR A 452 -53.38 -5.68 7.49
N SER A 453 -53.64 -4.76 6.54
CA SER A 453 -54.09 -5.12 5.18
C SER A 453 -52.99 -5.14 4.13
N THR A 454 -51.73 -4.85 4.47
CA THR A 454 -50.64 -4.82 3.49
C THR A 454 -49.46 -5.69 3.92
N ASN A 455 -48.88 -6.36 2.93
CA ASN A 455 -47.57 -7.01 2.96
C ASN A 455 -46.41 -6.01 3.22
N ASP A 456 -46.63 -4.97 4.04
CA ASP A 456 -45.63 -3.93 4.27
C ASP A 456 -44.44 -4.52 5.04
N VAL A 457 -43.33 -4.62 4.32
CA VAL A 457 -42.03 -5.09 4.80
C VAL A 457 -41.59 -4.32 6.04
N ARG A 458 -41.96 -3.03 6.17
CA ARG A 458 -41.71 -2.24 7.37
C ARG A 458 -42.35 -2.87 8.60
N TYR A 459 -43.61 -3.29 8.52
CA TYR A 459 -44.31 -3.92 9.64
C TYR A 459 -43.70 -5.28 10.04
N ARG A 460 -43.25 -6.10 9.08
CA ARG A 460 -42.58 -7.37 9.37
C ARG A 460 -41.23 -7.16 10.03
N ILE A 461 -40.44 -6.20 9.55
CA ILE A 461 -39.18 -5.77 10.15
C ILE A 461 -39.44 -5.26 11.57
N PHE A 462 -40.37 -4.31 11.77
CA PHE A 462 -40.75 -3.78 13.09
C PHE A 462 -41.20 -4.89 14.07
N ARG A 463 -42.02 -5.84 13.62
CA ARG A 463 -42.48 -6.97 14.46
C ARG A 463 -41.36 -7.95 14.80
N ALA A 464 -40.43 -8.20 13.88
CA ALA A 464 -39.28 -9.08 14.10
C ALA A 464 -38.25 -8.43 15.05
N LEU A 465 -37.93 -7.14 14.84
CA LEU A 465 -36.99 -6.38 15.67
C LEU A 465 -37.44 -6.30 17.14
N ARG A 466 -38.76 -6.17 17.41
CA ARG A 466 -39.28 -6.12 18.79
C ARG A 466 -39.34 -7.49 19.49
N ARG A 467 -39.63 -8.56 18.75
CA ARG A 467 -39.67 -9.93 19.31
C ARG A 467 -38.31 -10.43 19.78
N GLN A 468 -37.22 -9.84 19.28
CA GLN A 468 -35.85 -10.23 19.59
C GLN A 468 -35.09 -9.22 20.46
N GLN A 469 -35.78 -8.24 21.07
CA GLN A 469 -35.15 -7.21 21.93
C GLN A 469 -33.98 -6.49 21.22
N VAL A 470 -34.25 -5.87 20.06
CA VAL A 470 -33.26 -5.03 19.38
C VAL A 470 -32.99 -3.77 20.21
N ASN A 471 -31.79 -3.70 20.77
CA ASN A 471 -31.38 -2.63 21.70
C ASN A 471 -30.56 -1.53 21.01
N SER A 472 -30.08 -1.73 19.78
CA SER A 472 -29.24 -0.77 19.05
C SER A 472 -29.61 -0.61 17.56
N THR A 473 -29.20 0.50 16.94
CA THR A 473 -29.34 0.70 15.48
C THR A 473 -28.51 -0.30 14.67
N ALA A 474 -27.41 -0.82 15.23
CA ALA A 474 -26.56 -1.80 14.56
C ALA A 474 -27.28 -3.15 14.38
N ASP A 475 -28.10 -3.56 15.33
CA ASP A 475 -28.89 -4.81 15.24
C ASP A 475 -29.91 -4.74 14.09
N VAL A 476 -30.49 -3.56 13.86
CA VAL A 476 -31.37 -3.31 12.70
C VAL A 476 -30.61 -3.54 11.40
N GLY A 477 -29.40 -2.98 11.29
CA GLY A 477 -28.53 -3.17 10.14
C GLY A 477 -28.15 -4.62 9.92
N ASN A 478 -27.77 -5.34 10.98
CA ASN A 478 -27.44 -6.77 10.93
C ASN A 478 -28.63 -7.59 10.42
N LYS A 479 -29.85 -7.31 10.90
CA LYS A 479 -31.03 -8.07 10.48
C LYS A 479 -31.44 -7.80 9.04
N LEU A 480 -31.35 -6.54 8.61
CA LEU A 480 -31.62 -6.17 7.22
C LEU A 480 -30.67 -6.88 6.25
N TYR A 481 -29.39 -6.93 6.60
CA TYR A 481 -28.40 -7.65 5.80
C TYR A 481 -28.66 -9.17 5.79
N GLU A 482 -28.96 -9.77 6.95
CA GLU A 482 -29.32 -11.20 7.02
C GLU A 482 -30.55 -11.52 6.14
N LEU A 483 -31.56 -10.66 6.15
CA LEU A 483 -32.74 -10.80 5.29
C LEU A 483 -32.38 -10.66 3.80
N ALA A 484 -31.50 -9.73 3.44
CA ALA A 484 -31.05 -9.54 2.06
C ALA A 484 -30.28 -10.77 1.54
N VAL A 485 -29.36 -11.30 2.34
CA VAL A 485 -28.60 -12.53 2.02
C VAL A 485 -29.54 -13.73 1.92
N LYS A 486 -30.45 -13.91 2.89
CA LYS A 486 -31.42 -15.01 2.86
C LYS A 486 -32.32 -14.95 1.63
N LEU A 487 -32.71 -13.75 1.22
CA LEU A 487 -33.53 -13.55 0.02
C LEU A 487 -32.75 -13.90 -1.26
N LEU A 488 -31.46 -13.56 -1.33
CA LEU A 488 -30.56 -14.00 -2.41
C LEU A 488 -30.40 -15.53 -2.44
N GLU A 489 -30.46 -16.18 -1.29
CA GLU A 489 -30.36 -17.64 -1.18
C GLU A 489 -31.66 -18.36 -1.55
N SER A 490 -32.83 -17.75 -1.32
CA SER A 490 -34.12 -18.43 -1.43
C SER A 490 -34.80 -18.33 -2.80
N ASP A 491 -34.52 -17.29 -3.58
CA ASP A 491 -35.27 -16.95 -4.81
C ASP A 491 -34.31 -16.63 -5.98
N TYR A 492 -34.85 -16.62 -7.22
CA TYR A 492 -34.10 -16.22 -8.42
C TYR A 492 -33.70 -14.74 -8.36
N LEU A 493 -32.48 -14.43 -8.83
CA LEU A 493 -31.86 -13.11 -8.69
C LEU A 493 -32.75 -11.99 -9.24
N ASP A 494 -33.33 -12.19 -10.43
CA ASP A 494 -34.16 -11.19 -11.12
C ASP A 494 -35.42 -10.78 -10.33
N LEU A 495 -35.95 -11.67 -9.47
CA LEU A 495 -37.15 -11.42 -8.67
C LEU A 495 -36.87 -10.72 -7.33
N VAL A 496 -35.59 -10.65 -6.94
CA VAL A 496 -35.18 -10.17 -5.61
C VAL A 496 -34.32 -8.92 -5.66
N CYS A 497 -33.73 -8.60 -6.82
CA CYS A 497 -32.87 -7.45 -7.09
C CYS A 497 -33.25 -6.16 -6.34
N ASP A 498 -34.44 -5.61 -6.59
CA ASP A 498 -34.87 -4.32 -5.99
C ASP A 498 -34.88 -4.37 -4.46
N ARG A 499 -35.33 -5.50 -3.90
CA ARG A 499 -35.41 -5.69 -2.45
C ARG A 499 -34.03 -5.85 -1.82
N VAL A 500 -33.14 -6.62 -2.46
CA VAL A 500 -31.77 -6.83 -1.99
C VAL A 500 -30.98 -5.53 -1.99
N ILE A 501 -31.06 -4.75 -3.07
CA ILE A 501 -30.41 -3.44 -3.18
C ILE A 501 -30.95 -2.50 -2.09
N ALA A 502 -32.27 -2.34 -2.00
CA ALA A 502 -32.90 -1.44 -1.03
C ALA A 502 -32.59 -1.83 0.43
N TRP A 503 -32.59 -3.12 0.77
CA TRP A 503 -32.25 -3.58 2.12
C TRP A 503 -30.76 -3.41 2.42
N SER A 504 -29.89 -3.59 1.42
CA SER A 504 -28.45 -3.36 1.58
C SER A 504 -28.14 -1.87 1.81
N GLU A 505 -28.77 -0.96 1.07
CA GLU A 505 -28.65 0.49 1.28
C GLU A 505 -29.10 0.91 2.69
N GLN A 506 -30.22 0.36 3.16
CA GLN A 506 -30.69 0.62 4.52
C GLN A 506 -29.74 0.02 5.56
N ALA A 507 -29.26 -1.21 5.36
CA ALA A 507 -28.30 -1.85 6.26
C ALA A 507 -27.02 -1.02 6.41
N ILE A 508 -26.51 -0.43 5.31
CA ILE A 508 -25.40 0.52 5.31
C ILE A 508 -25.71 1.72 6.21
N CYS A 509 -26.87 2.35 6.03
CA CYS A 509 -27.28 3.48 6.87
C CYS A 509 -27.34 3.11 8.36
N TYR A 510 -27.80 1.91 8.69
CA TYR A 510 -27.88 1.42 10.08
C TYR A 510 -26.56 0.90 10.66
N GLY A 511 -25.47 0.89 9.89
CA GLY A 511 -24.14 0.59 10.42
C GLY A 511 -23.56 -0.75 10.00
N HIS A 512 -24.24 -1.55 9.17
CA HIS A 512 -23.73 -2.87 8.81
C HIS A 512 -22.58 -2.77 7.78
N PRO A 513 -21.36 -3.26 8.09
CA PRO A 513 -20.20 -3.08 7.21
C PRO A 513 -20.28 -3.92 5.93
N ALA A 514 -20.63 -5.21 6.01
CA ALA A 514 -20.60 -6.13 4.86
C ALA A 514 -21.67 -5.85 3.77
N ALA A 515 -22.63 -4.97 4.08
CA ALA A 515 -23.61 -4.51 3.09
C ALA A 515 -22.95 -3.63 2.01
N HIS A 516 -21.83 -2.96 2.33
CA HIS A 516 -21.08 -2.14 1.36
C HIS A 516 -20.51 -2.99 0.23
N SER A 517 -19.74 -4.04 0.57
CA SER A 517 -19.16 -4.94 -0.43
C SER A 517 -20.21 -5.68 -1.23
N LEU A 518 -21.33 -6.10 -0.61
CA LEU A 518 -22.45 -6.69 -1.35
C LEU A 518 -23.02 -5.72 -2.38
N LEU A 519 -23.39 -4.50 -1.97
CA LEU A 519 -23.95 -3.49 -2.88
C LEU A 519 -22.95 -3.04 -3.95
N ALA A 520 -21.66 -2.99 -3.61
CA ALA A 520 -20.60 -2.63 -4.55
C ALA A 520 -20.49 -3.63 -5.72
N VAL A 521 -20.79 -4.92 -5.49
CA VAL A 521 -20.83 -5.93 -6.57
C VAL A 521 -21.88 -5.59 -7.62
N PHE A 522 -23.07 -5.20 -7.18
CA PHE A 522 -24.16 -4.84 -8.08
C PHE A 522 -23.79 -3.65 -8.97
N HIS A 523 -23.13 -2.63 -8.42
CA HIS A 523 -22.67 -1.47 -9.19
C HIS A 523 -21.43 -1.75 -10.06
N GLN A 524 -20.46 -2.52 -9.56
CA GLN A 524 -19.22 -2.83 -10.27
C GLN A 524 -19.50 -3.65 -11.53
N PHE A 525 -20.43 -4.59 -11.46
CA PHE A 525 -20.75 -5.52 -12.54
C PHE A 525 -22.05 -5.18 -13.28
N GLY A 526 -22.81 -4.18 -12.84
CA GLY A 526 -24.07 -3.80 -13.50
C GLY A 526 -25.16 -4.88 -13.42
N LEU A 527 -25.25 -5.56 -12.28
CA LEU A 527 -26.28 -6.59 -12.05
C LEU A 527 -27.66 -5.94 -11.93
N CYS A 528 -28.73 -6.72 -12.15
CA CYS A 528 -30.10 -6.29 -11.90
C CYS A 528 -30.56 -5.07 -12.74
N GLY A 529 -30.07 -4.93 -13.97
CA GLY A 529 -30.40 -3.79 -14.84
C GLY A 529 -29.73 -2.47 -14.45
N LEU A 530 -28.83 -2.49 -13.45
CA LEU A 530 -27.99 -1.34 -13.14
C LEU A 530 -26.95 -1.14 -14.24
N LYS A 531 -26.62 0.12 -14.52
CA LYS A 531 -25.45 0.42 -15.36
C LYS A 531 -24.17 0.21 -14.54
N ARG A 532 -23.17 -0.43 -15.16
CA ARG A 532 -21.82 -0.56 -14.60
C ARG A 532 -21.29 0.81 -14.18
N ASN A 533 -20.93 0.95 -12.90
CA ASN A 533 -20.42 2.18 -12.32
C ASN A 533 -19.34 1.86 -11.27
N SER A 534 -18.09 1.82 -11.72
CA SER A 534 -16.94 1.52 -10.87
C SER A 534 -16.66 2.63 -9.85
N THR A 535 -16.97 3.90 -10.15
CA THR A 535 -16.83 5.01 -9.21
C THR A 535 -17.77 4.82 -8.00
N ARG A 536 -19.02 4.42 -8.24
CA ARG A 536 -19.97 4.13 -7.15
C ARG A 536 -19.55 2.91 -6.33
N ALA A 537 -19.01 1.88 -6.96
CA ALA A 537 -18.44 0.74 -6.22
C ALA A 537 -17.27 1.17 -5.34
N LEU A 538 -16.40 2.05 -5.85
CA LEU A 538 -15.25 2.59 -5.11
C LEU A 538 -15.65 3.42 -3.89
N GLU A 539 -16.73 4.22 -3.99
CA GLU A 539 -17.34 4.92 -2.85
C GLU A 539 -17.73 3.96 -1.74
N LEU A 540 -18.41 2.88 -2.12
CA LEU A 540 -18.87 1.85 -1.20
C LEU A 540 -17.69 1.14 -0.55
N PHE A 541 -16.61 0.85 -1.30
CA PHE A 541 -15.40 0.26 -0.72
C PHE A 541 -14.73 1.19 0.30
N PHE A 542 -14.57 2.48 0.01
CA PHE A 542 -13.98 3.42 0.97
C PHE A 542 -14.87 3.60 2.21
N SER A 543 -16.19 3.75 2.04
CA SER A 543 -17.15 3.85 3.16
C SER A 543 -17.20 2.56 3.99
N GLY A 544 -17.17 1.40 3.33
CA GLY A 544 -17.15 0.08 3.96
C GLY A 544 -15.87 -0.16 4.73
N ALA A 545 -14.72 0.10 4.12
CA ALA A 545 -13.41 -0.07 4.73
C ALA A 545 -13.20 0.85 5.94
N LEU A 546 -13.71 2.10 5.88
CA LEU A 546 -13.74 3.02 7.02
C LEU A 546 -14.53 2.43 8.21
N ARG A 547 -15.48 1.53 7.96
CA ARG A 547 -16.25 0.78 8.97
C ARG A 547 -15.75 -0.65 9.16
N HIS A 548 -14.52 -0.94 8.74
CA HIS A 548 -13.87 -2.24 8.84
C HIS A 548 -14.57 -3.39 8.08
N ASP A 549 -15.28 -3.10 6.98
CA ASP A 549 -15.75 -4.14 6.08
C ASP A 549 -14.56 -4.90 5.48
N ARG A 550 -14.50 -6.20 5.78
CA ARG A 550 -13.39 -7.11 5.44
C ARG A 550 -13.14 -7.14 3.93
N LEU A 551 -14.21 -7.32 3.14
CA LEU A 551 -14.09 -7.44 1.68
C LEU A 551 -13.77 -6.10 1.02
N SER A 552 -14.27 -4.99 1.55
CA SER A 552 -13.93 -3.66 1.06
C SER A 552 -12.45 -3.32 1.25
N LEU A 553 -11.85 -3.71 2.39
CA LEU A 553 -10.40 -3.56 2.62
C LEU A 553 -9.59 -4.37 1.61
N LEU A 554 -9.94 -5.64 1.41
CA LEU A 554 -9.32 -6.50 0.40
C LEU A 554 -9.46 -5.92 -1.02
N ALA A 555 -10.65 -5.39 -1.34
CA ALA A 555 -10.97 -4.80 -2.64
C ALA A 555 -10.14 -3.53 -2.94
N LEU A 556 -9.87 -2.68 -1.94
CA LEU A 556 -8.99 -1.52 -2.07
C LEU A 556 -7.53 -1.94 -2.24
N GLY A 557 -7.07 -2.91 -1.45
CA GLY A 557 -5.73 -3.48 -1.58
C GLY A 557 -5.48 -4.07 -2.98
N HIS A 558 -6.46 -4.79 -3.52
CA HIS A 558 -6.39 -5.38 -4.86
C HIS A 558 -6.30 -4.32 -5.97
N ARG A 559 -7.10 -3.26 -5.87
CA ARG A 559 -7.10 -2.15 -6.83
C ARG A 559 -5.77 -1.40 -6.86
N HIS A 560 -5.18 -1.11 -5.70
CA HIS A 560 -3.86 -0.48 -5.65
C HIS A 560 -2.72 -1.42 -6.10
N LEU A 561 -2.84 -2.72 -5.88
CA LEU A 561 -1.82 -3.69 -6.29
C LEU A 561 -1.71 -3.77 -7.82
N TYR A 562 -2.85 -3.74 -8.52
CA TYR A 562 -2.92 -3.94 -9.98
C TYR A 562 -3.22 -2.67 -10.79
N GLY A 563 -3.64 -1.58 -10.14
CA GLY A 563 -3.97 -0.31 -10.80
C GLY A 563 -5.31 -0.31 -11.53
N LEU A 564 -6.38 -0.77 -10.86
CA LEU A 564 -7.71 -1.00 -11.46
C LEU A 564 -8.69 0.15 -11.18
N ASP A 565 -9.74 0.29 -12.00
CA ASP A 565 -10.86 1.25 -11.77
C ASP A 565 -10.41 2.72 -11.57
N ASN A 566 -9.36 3.18 -12.27
CA ASN A 566 -8.72 4.49 -12.11
C ASN A 566 -8.01 4.71 -10.76
N VAL A 567 -7.83 3.66 -9.96
CA VAL A 567 -6.96 3.68 -8.78
C VAL A 567 -5.52 3.48 -9.24
N PRO A 568 -4.57 4.36 -8.87
CA PRO A 568 -3.20 4.22 -9.29
C PRO A 568 -2.54 3.01 -8.61
N LYS A 569 -1.63 2.39 -9.36
CA LYS A 569 -0.79 1.31 -8.85
C LYS A 569 0.15 1.85 -7.77
N ASP A 570 -0.03 1.38 -6.55
CA ASP A 570 0.71 1.83 -5.36
C ASP A 570 0.82 0.69 -4.35
N TYR A 571 1.97 0.02 -4.36
CA TYR A 571 2.19 -1.14 -3.51
C TYR A 571 2.22 -0.81 -2.02
N ASP A 572 2.70 0.39 -1.66
CA ASP A 572 2.74 0.83 -0.27
C ASP A 572 1.33 1.12 0.26
N ALA A 573 0.45 1.67 -0.57
CA ALA A 573 -0.98 1.78 -0.24
C ALA A 573 -1.68 0.41 -0.20
N ALA A 574 -1.38 -0.49 -1.14
CA ALA A 574 -1.91 -1.86 -1.11
C ALA A 574 -1.49 -2.61 0.16
N TYR A 575 -0.23 -2.45 0.59
CA TYR A 575 0.30 -3.00 1.83
C TYR A 575 -0.51 -2.55 3.04
N VAL A 576 -0.90 -1.28 3.15
CA VAL A 576 -1.71 -0.77 4.27
C VAL A 576 -3.01 -1.56 4.43
N TYR A 577 -3.78 -1.69 3.34
CA TYR A 577 -5.07 -2.37 3.37
C TYR A 577 -4.94 -3.87 3.64
N TYR A 578 -3.98 -4.53 2.99
CA TYR A 578 -3.73 -5.95 3.23
C TYR A 578 -3.17 -6.20 4.63
N ARG A 579 -2.31 -5.33 5.15
CA ARG A 579 -1.72 -5.49 6.49
C ARG A 579 -2.78 -5.41 7.57
N GLU A 580 -3.71 -4.45 7.47
CA GLU A 580 -4.86 -4.38 8.38
C GLU A 580 -5.62 -5.70 8.38
N MET A 581 -6.01 -6.17 7.19
CA MET A 581 -6.83 -7.37 7.07
C MET A 581 -6.05 -8.63 7.48
N ALA A 582 -4.75 -8.68 7.23
CA ALA A 582 -3.90 -9.80 7.61
C ALA A 582 -3.70 -9.90 9.13
N LEU A 583 -3.62 -8.77 9.84
CA LEU A 583 -3.61 -8.77 11.31
C LEU A 583 -4.93 -9.26 11.88
N LYS A 584 -6.06 -8.91 11.25
CA LYS A 584 -7.39 -9.45 11.60
C LYS A 584 -7.48 -10.95 11.31
N ALA A 585 -7.06 -11.39 10.12
CA ALA A 585 -7.05 -12.79 9.72
C ALA A 585 -6.16 -13.65 10.62
N LYS A 586 -4.99 -13.15 11.04
CA LYS A 586 -4.13 -13.79 12.04
C LYS A 586 -4.90 -14.04 13.35
N ASN A 587 -5.59 -13.03 13.87
CA ASN A 587 -6.34 -13.17 15.12
C ASN A 587 -7.51 -14.15 14.96
N GLU A 588 -8.19 -14.14 13.81
CA GLU A 588 -9.25 -15.10 13.48
C GLU A 588 -8.71 -16.54 13.36
N PHE A 589 -7.52 -16.72 12.78
CA PHE A 589 -6.89 -18.03 12.67
C PHE A 589 -6.55 -18.63 14.04
N TYR A 590 -5.96 -17.84 14.93
CA TYR A 590 -5.59 -18.30 16.28
C TYR A 590 -6.79 -18.34 17.25
N SER A 591 -7.84 -17.55 17.01
CA SER A 591 -9.07 -17.53 17.82
C SER A 591 -10.32 -17.54 16.94
N PRO A 592 -10.61 -18.68 16.25
CA PRO A 592 -11.75 -18.77 15.35
C PRO A 592 -13.08 -18.67 16.11
N LYS A 593 -14.03 -17.87 15.61
CA LYS A 593 -15.39 -17.81 16.17
C LYS A 593 -16.26 -18.94 15.63
N SER A 594 -17.25 -19.36 16.41
CA SER A 594 -18.24 -20.35 15.98
C SER A 594 -19.05 -19.83 14.78
N GLY A 595 -19.17 -20.64 13.72
CA GLY A 595 -19.92 -20.31 12.50
C GLY A 595 -19.15 -19.56 11.41
N GLU A 596 -17.89 -19.22 11.65
CA GLU A 596 -16.97 -18.72 10.63
C GLU A 596 -16.33 -19.89 9.86
N ALA A 597 -16.28 -19.79 8.52
CA ALA A 597 -15.65 -20.80 7.68
C ALA A 597 -14.23 -20.38 7.28
N ALA A 598 -13.27 -21.31 7.36
CA ALA A 598 -11.94 -21.13 6.79
C ALA A 598 -12.04 -20.97 5.26
N MET A 599 -11.04 -20.31 4.67
CA MET A 599 -10.91 -20.19 3.23
C MET A 599 -10.71 -21.56 2.59
N GLU A 600 -11.51 -21.88 1.57
CA GLU A 600 -11.40 -23.11 0.80
C GLU A 600 -11.02 -22.81 -0.64
N TYR A 601 -9.95 -23.42 -1.11
CA TYR A 601 -9.41 -23.22 -2.45
C TYR A 601 -9.93 -24.28 -3.42
N ILE A 602 -11.25 -24.31 -3.65
CA ILE A 602 -11.92 -25.34 -4.48
C ILE A 602 -12.40 -24.72 -5.79
N ARG A 603 -11.73 -25.09 -6.89
CA ARG A 603 -12.14 -24.70 -8.25
C ARG A 603 -13.34 -25.54 -8.69
N LEU A 604 -14.30 -24.91 -9.37
CA LEU A 604 -15.51 -25.59 -9.85
C LEU A 604 -15.24 -26.62 -10.97
N THR A 605 -14.05 -26.60 -11.56
CA THR A 605 -13.59 -27.57 -12.57
C THR A 605 -13.03 -28.86 -11.95
N ASP A 606 -12.79 -28.90 -10.65
CA ASP A 606 -12.23 -30.08 -9.96
C ASP A 606 -13.35 -30.95 -9.36
N ASP A 607 -14.00 -31.75 -10.22
CA ASP A 607 -15.09 -32.64 -9.84
C ASP A 607 -14.68 -33.65 -8.75
N LYS A 608 -13.41 -34.08 -8.76
CA LYS A 608 -12.88 -35.02 -7.78
C LYS A 608 -12.84 -34.38 -6.40
N LEU A 609 -12.24 -33.20 -6.29
CA LEU A 609 -12.16 -32.47 -5.02
C LEU A 609 -13.56 -32.11 -4.51
N ILE A 610 -14.47 -31.70 -5.40
CA ILE A 610 -15.88 -31.43 -5.05
C ILE A 610 -16.57 -32.70 -4.49
N GLY A 611 -16.29 -33.86 -5.10
CA GLY A 611 -16.80 -35.17 -4.66
C GLY A 611 -16.24 -35.63 -3.31
N GLU A 612 -15.00 -35.27 -2.98
CA GLU A 612 -14.31 -35.63 -1.73
C GLU A 612 -14.74 -34.79 -0.51
N LEU A 613 -15.53 -33.72 -0.71
CA LEU A 613 -15.90 -32.81 0.38
C LEU A 613 -16.73 -33.50 1.48
N THR A 614 -16.25 -33.35 2.71
CA THR A 614 -16.74 -34.01 3.93
C THR A 614 -17.69 -33.12 4.73
N PHE A 615 -18.71 -32.55 4.06
CA PHE A 615 -19.77 -31.79 4.75
C PHE A 615 -20.53 -32.67 5.75
N ASP A 616 -21.18 -32.06 6.75
CA ASP A 616 -21.98 -32.77 7.77
C ASP A 616 -22.99 -33.77 7.18
N LYS A 617 -23.43 -33.56 5.93
CA LYS A 617 -24.40 -34.39 5.21
C LYS A 617 -23.79 -35.32 4.14
N SER A 618 -22.48 -35.38 3.98
CA SER A 618 -21.86 -36.19 2.92
C SER A 618 -21.58 -37.62 3.35
N ASP A 619 -21.60 -38.54 2.39
CA ASP A 619 -21.34 -39.97 2.61
C ASP A 619 -19.92 -40.20 3.17
N SER A 620 -18.95 -39.43 2.70
CA SER A 620 -17.56 -39.45 3.18
C SER A 620 -17.47 -39.09 4.67
N PHE A 621 -18.26 -38.12 5.14
CA PHE A 621 -18.30 -37.75 6.56
C PHE A 621 -18.92 -38.87 7.39
N TYR A 622 -20.03 -39.46 6.91
CA TYR A 622 -20.66 -40.59 7.60
C TYR A 622 -19.70 -41.78 7.71
N TRP A 623 -18.98 -42.12 6.64
CA TRP A 623 -17.97 -43.17 6.66
C TRP A 623 -16.85 -42.88 7.66
N LEU A 624 -16.27 -41.67 7.63
CA LEU A 624 -15.20 -41.26 8.54
C LEU A 624 -15.66 -41.33 10.01
N LYS A 625 -16.87 -40.86 10.29
CA LYS A 625 -17.49 -40.93 11.62
C LYS A 625 -17.69 -42.36 12.09
N GLN A 626 -18.12 -43.27 11.21
CA GLN A 626 -18.27 -44.69 11.54
C GLN A 626 -16.92 -45.36 11.84
N GLN A 627 -15.86 -45.05 11.08
CA GLN A 627 -14.52 -45.55 11.39
C GLN A 627 -14.00 -45.03 12.74
N ALA A 628 -14.24 -43.75 13.05
CA ALA A 628 -13.88 -43.17 14.34
C ALA A 628 -14.63 -43.83 15.51
N ILE A 629 -15.93 -44.12 15.34
CA ILE A 629 -16.75 -44.86 16.33
C ILE A 629 -16.23 -46.29 16.54
N ARG A 630 -15.72 -46.93 15.48
CA ARG A 630 -15.11 -48.28 15.54
C ARG A 630 -13.73 -48.31 16.19
N GLY A 631 -13.21 -47.18 16.65
CA GLY A 631 -11.93 -47.12 17.34
C GLY A 631 -10.72 -46.93 16.43
N VAL A 632 -10.89 -46.71 15.12
CA VAL A 632 -9.75 -46.52 14.21
C VAL A 632 -9.06 -45.20 14.54
N ALA A 633 -7.85 -45.26 15.12
CA ALA A 633 -7.11 -44.10 15.61
C ALA A 633 -6.90 -43.02 14.53
N SER A 634 -6.56 -43.40 13.30
CA SER A 634 -6.41 -42.45 12.18
C SER A 634 -7.71 -41.73 11.84
N ALA A 635 -8.87 -42.40 11.95
CA ALA A 635 -10.17 -41.79 11.71
C ALA A 635 -10.61 -40.89 12.88
N GLN A 636 -10.32 -41.29 14.13
CA GLN A 636 -10.55 -40.45 15.31
C GLN A 636 -9.71 -39.18 15.24
N ASN A 637 -8.41 -39.31 14.95
CA ASN A 637 -7.54 -38.15 14.79
C ASN A 637 -8.02 -37.24 13.66
N ARG A 638 -8.30 -37.80 12.47
CA ARG A 638 -8.77 -37.01 11.33
C ARG A 638 -10.08 -36.28 11.62
N LEU A 639 -11.04 -36.95 12.27
CA LEU A 639 -12.31 -36.33 12.64
C LEU A 639 -12.11 -35.25 13.71
N GLY A 640 -11.20 -35.48 14.67
CA GLY A 640 -10.75 -34.51 15.65
C GLY A 640 -10.18 -33.26 14.98
N GLU A 641 -9.24 -33.41 14.05
CA GLU A 641 -8.64 -32.30 13.28
C GLU A 641 -9.69 -31.49 12.52
N LEU A 642 -10.58 -32.17 11.77
CA LEU A 642 -11.61 -31.50 10.98
C LEU A 642 -12.59 -30.71 11.86
N MET A 643 -13.03 -31.29 12.99
CA MET A 643 -13.92 -30.63 13.95
C MET A 643 -13.21 -29.53 14.75
N TYR A 644 -11.92 -29.68 15.05
CA TYR A 644 -11.14 -28.68 15.76
C TYR A 644 -10.92 -27.43 14.91
N ALA A 645 -10.66 -27.61 13.61
CA ALA A 645 -10.42 -26.53 12.66
C ALA A 645 -11.71 -25.95 12.03
N GLY A 646 -12.77 -26.74 11.91
CA GLY A 646 -13.97 -26.37 11.14
C GLY A 646 -13.69 -26.36 9.63
N SER A 647 -13.04 -27.42 9.13
CA SER A 647 -12.60 -27.55 7.74
C SER A 647 -13.40 -28.62 6.96
N ASN A 648 -13.22 -28.66 5.64
CA ASN A 648 -13.90 -29.56 4.71
C ASN A 648 -15.44 -29.56 4.76
N GLY A 649 -16.05 -28.45 5.18
CA GLY A 649 -17.51 -28.34 5.27
C GLY A 649 -18.12 -28.75 6.59
N LEU A 650 -17.29 -29.03 7.60
CA LEU A 650 -17.74 -29.23 8.98
C LEU A 650 -17.67 -27.92 9.76
N THR A 651 -18.69 -27.69 10.58
CA THR A 651 -18.65 -26.61 11.56
C THR A 651 -17.75 -26.99 12.73
N ARG A 652 -17.05 -25.99 13.29
CA ARG A 652 -16.11 -26.20 14.39
C ARG A 652 -16.83 -26.71 15.65
N ASN A 653 -16.36 -27.82 16.23
CA ASN A 653 -16.82 -28.38 17.50
C ASN A 653 -15.64 -28.88 18.33
N ILE A 654 -15.08 -27.98 19.14
CA ILE A 654 -13.86 -28.24 19.92
C ILE A 654 -14.08 -29.34 20.95
N GLN A 655 -15.22 -29.35 21.65
CA GLN A 655 -15.50 -30.36 22.67
C GLN A 655 -15.51 -31.77 22.07
N ALA A 656 -16.20 -31.95 20.92
CA ALA A 656 -16.19 -33.22 20.21
C ALA A 656 -14.79 -33.58 19.71
N ALA A 657 -14.04 -32.61 19.18
CA ALA A 657 -12.67 -32.83 18.72
C ALA A 657 -11.74 -33.33 19.83
N VAL A 658 -11.80 -32.71 21.02
CA VAL A 658 -10.97 -33.07 22.17
C VAL A 658 -11.25 -34.49 22.66
N GLU A 659 -12.51 -34.92 22.64
CA GLU A 659 -12.83 -36.31 22.96
C GLU A 659 -12.24 -37.29 21.95
N TYR A 660 -12.28 -36.98 20.67
CA TYR A 660 -11.62 -37.82 19.66
C TYR A 660 -10.10 -37.86 19.81
N PHE A 661 -9.46 -36.73 20.13
CA PHE A 661 -8.02 -36.71 20.44
C PHE A 661 -7.70 -37.52 21.72
N ARG A 662 -8.53 -37.42 22.75
CA ARG A 662 -8.34 -38.22 23.98
C ARG A 662 -8.45 -39.72 23.70
N LEU A 663 -9.39 -40.13 22.85
CA LEU A 663 -9.55 -41.54 22.43
C LEU A 663 -8.38 -42.04 21.59
N GLY A 664 -7.84 -41.23 20.68
CA GLY A 664 -6.65 -41.59 19.92
C GLY A 664 -5.39 -41.65 20.79
N ALA A 665 -5.24 -40.73 21.73
CA ALA A 665 -4.11 -40.71 22.68
C ALA A 665 -4.10 -41.95 23.59
N ALA A 666 -5.26 -42.48 23.96
CA ALA A 666 -5.37 -43.75 24.69
C ALA A 666 -4.84 -44.97 23.90
N GLN A 667 -4.69 -44.84 22.58
CA GLN A 667 -4.12 -45.86 21.69
C GLN A 667 -2.65 -45.58 21.32
N HIS A 668 -1.99 -44.67 22.03
CA HIS A 668 -0.60 -44.24 21.76
C HIS A 668 -0.39 -43.60 20.38
N ASP A 669 -1.45 -43.03 19.78
CA ASP A 669 -1.31 -42.25 18.55
C ASP A 669 -0.62 -40.91 18.87
N PRO A 670 0.55 -40.62 18.27
CA PRO A 670 1.36 -39.48 18.67
C PRO A 670 0.73 -38.13 18.27
N THR A 671 -0.03 -38.08 17.18
CA THR A 671 -0.76 -36.87 16.77
C THR A 671 -1.91 -36.57 17.73
N SER A 672 -2.62 -37.60 18.18
CA SER A 672 -3.69 -37.48 19.16
C SER A 672 -3.18 -37.07 20.54
N HIS A 673 -2.02 -37.60 20.98
CA HIS A 673 -1.31 -37.13 22.19
C HIS A 673 -1.03 -35.63 22.12
N PHE A 674 -0.52 -35.15 20.98
CA PHE A 674 -0.25 -33.72 20.77
C PHE A 674 -1.54 -32.88 20.76
N GLY A 675 -2.56 -33.29 20.02
CA GLY A 675 -3.86 -32.60 19.95
C GLY A 675 -4.55 -32.50 21.31
N TYR A 676 -4.52 -33.58 22.10
CA TYR A 676 -5.06 -33.59 23.46
C TYR A 676 -4.22 -32.73 24.43
N GLY A 677 -2.89 -32.81 24.32
CA GLY A 677 -1.99 -31.98 25.10
C GLY A 677 -2.20 -30.48 24.84
N LEU A 678 -2.36 -30.05 23.59
CA LEU A 678 -2.69 -28.66 23.24
C LEU A 678 -4.04 -28.21 23.80
N ALA A 679 -5.06 -29.08 23.78
CA ALA A 679 -6.37 -28.77 24.34
C ALA A 679 -6.29 -28.53 25.85
N LEU A 680 -5.55 -29.37 26.58
CA LEU A 680 -5.29 -29.22 28.02
C LEU A 680 -4.44 -27.98 28.32
N LEU A 681 -3.46 -27.66 27.48
CA LEU A 681 -2.60 -26.49 27.67
C LEU A 681 -3.40 -25.18 27.59
N ASN A 682 -4.32 -25.11 26.62
CA ASN A 682 -5.10 -23.90 26.32
C ASN A 682 -6.46 -23.86 27.03
N GLY A 683 -6.88 -24.94 27.71
CA GLY A 683 -8.23 -25.06 28.27
C GLY A 683 -9.34 -25.03 27.21
N GLN A 684 -9.05 -25.52 26.00
CA GLN A 684 -9.99 -25.49 24.88
C GLN A 684 -10.76 -26.80 24.84
N GLY A 685 -12.08 -26.74 25.09
CA GLY A 685 -12.93 -27.94 25.11
C GLY A 685 -12.71 -28.88 26.30
N THR A 686 -11.81 -28.52 27.22
CA THR A 686 -11.48 -29.23 28.47
C THR A 686 -10.95 -28.22 29.50
N GLU A 687 -10.81 -28.61 30.77
CA GLU A 687 -10.19 -27.76 31.79
C GLU A 687 -8.67 -27.63 31.57
N GLN A 688 -8.12 -26.45 31.84
CA GLN A 688 -6.70 -26.20 31.65
C GLN A 688 -5.87 -27.01 32.67
N ASN A 689 -4.94 -27.83 32.19
CA ASN A 689 -4.00 -28.58 33.01
C ASN A 689 -2.62 -28.63 32.34
N VAL A 690 -1.73 -27.70 32.73
CA VAL A 690 -0.41 -27.53 32.11
C VAL A 690 0.49 -28.75 32.35
N THR A 691 0.46 -29.34 33.56
CA THR A 691 1.33 -30.48 33.88
C THR A 691 0.98 -31.71 33.06
N GLU A 692 -0.31 -32.05 32.97
CA GLU A 692 -0.76 -33.16 32.15
C GLU A 692 -0.57 -32.85 30.65
N ALA A 693 -0.78 -31.61 30.22
CA ALA A 693 -0.52 -31.20 28.85
C ALA A 693 0.93 -31.46 28.42
N ILE A 694 1.91 -31.04 29.24
CA ILE A 694 3.33 -31.28 28.96
C ILE A 694 3.63 -32.78 28.92
N ARG A 695 3.09 -33.57 29.84
CA ARG A 695 3.25 -35.03 29.84
C ARG A 695 2.74 -35.66 28.53
N GLN A 696 1.57 -35.24 28.06
CA GLN A 696 0.99 -35.71 26.80
C GLN A 696 1.83 -35.29 25.59
N ILE A 697 2.37 -34.06 25.58
CA ILE A 697 3.24 -33.54 24.52
C ILE A 697 4.59 -34.28 24.52
N GLU A 698 5.17 -34.58 25.68
CA GLU A 698 6.38 -35.41 25.80
C GLU A 698 6.14 -36.82 25.23
N GLN A 699 5.00 -37.44 25.57
CA GLN A 699 4.61 -38.73 24.98
C GLN A 699 4.48 -38.65 23.45
N ALA A 700 3.96 -37.56 22.88
CA ALA A 700 3.92 -37.38 21.44
C ALA A 700 5.32 -37.37 20.80
N VAL A 701 6.29 -36.70 21.43
CA VAL A 701 7.70 -36.67 20.97
C VAL A 701 8.34 -38.05 21.09
N GLU A 702 8.16 -38.75 22.20
CA GLU A 702 8.68 -40.10 22.43
C GLU A 702 8.18 -41.10 21.39
N HIS A 703 6.91 -40.98 20.97
CA HIS A 703 6.29 -41.81 19.96
C HIS A 703 6.48 -41.28 18.52
N GLY A 704 7.43 -40.36 18.31
CA GLY A 704 7.93 -39.98 16.98
C GLY A 704 7.33 -38.71 16.37
N TYR A 705 6.41 -38.01 17.04
CA TYR A 705 5.89 -36.73 16.56
C TYR A 705 6.77 -35.57 17.01
N LEU A 706 7.86 -35.35 16.27
CA LEU A 706 8.84 -34.28 16.55
C LEU A 706 8.24 -32.87 16.52
N GLY A 707 7.12 -32.65 15.82
CA GLY A 707 6.40 -31.37 15.82
C GLY A 707 5.95 -30.92 17.22
N ALA A 708 5.73 -31.86 18.15
CA ALA A 708 5.41 -31.55 19.54
C ALA A 708 6.55 -30.81 20.28
N GLN A 709 7.81 -30.91 19.81
CA GLN A 709 8.94 -30.15 20.36
C GLN A 709 8.76 -28.64 20.22
N VAL A 710 7.93 -28.15 19.29
CA VAL A 710 7.54 -26.73 19.19
C VAL A 710 6.97 -26.26 20.53
N ALA A 711 6.01 -27.00 21.08
CA ALA A 711 5.32 -26.66 22.31
C ALA A 711 6.23 -26.79 23.54
N LEU A 712 7.08 -27.82 23.59
CA LEU A 712 8.11 -27.96 24.64
C LEU A 712 9.12 -26.80 24.60
N GLY A 713 9.53 -26.37 23.41
CA GLY A 713 10.40 -25.21 23.24
C GLY A 713 9.73 -23.91 23.71
N PHE A 714 8.45 -23.71 23.40
CA PHE A 714 7.69 -22.56 23.93
C PHE A 714 7.58 -22.58 25.45
N HIS A 715 7.30 -23.75 26.04
CA HIS A 715 7.28 -23.90 27.50
C HIS A 715 8.64 -23.54 28.12
N ALA A 716 9.73 -24.06 27.55
CA ALA A 716 11.08 -23.74 28.00
C ALA A 716 11.42 -22.24 27.84
N TYR A 717 10.95 -21.60 26.77
CA TYR A 717 11.23 -20.19 26.47
C TYR A 717 10.46 -19.22 27.37
N GLU A 718 9.13 -19.38 27.48
CA GLU A 718 8.26 -18.43 28.19
C GLU A 718 8.17 -18.72 29.70
N ILE A 719 8.03 -20.00 30.08
CA ILE A 719 7.76 -20.40 31.47
C ILE A 719 9.07 -20.65 32.21
N GLU A 720 9.92 -21.54 31.69
CA GLU A 720 11.20 -21.86 32.35
C GLU A 720 12.26 -20.76 32.15
N LYS A 721 12.07 -19.89 31.15
CA LYS A 721 13.07 -18.90 30.68
C LYS A 721 14.44 -19.51 30.38
N ASN A 722 14.46 -20.77 29.96
CA ASN A 722 15.65 -21.50 29.57
C ASN A 722 15.82 -21.45 28.04
N TYR A 723 16.39 -20.35 27.56
CA TYR A 723 16.57 -20.10 26.13
C TYR A 723 17.43 -21.16 25.44
N THR A 724 18.44 -21.72 26.12
CA THR A 724 19.27 -22.79 25.57
C THR A 724 18.51 -24.09 25.35
N LYS A 725 17.61 -24.45 26.28
CA LYS A 725 16.75 -25.63 26.16
C LYS A 725 15.69 -25.42 25.07
N ALA A 726 15.10 -24.22 25.00
CA ALA A 726 14.18 -23.86 23.93
C ALA A 726 14.82 -23.92 22.53
N ALA A 727 16.02 -23.33 22.39
CA ALA A 727 16.80 -23.40 21.16
C ALA A 727 17.12 -24.85 20.78
N TYR A 728 17.49 -25.69 21.76
CA TYR A 728 17.75 -27.12 21.51
C TYR A 728 16.52 -27.83 20.93
N TYR A 729 15.34 -27.66 21.51
CA TYR A 729 14.11 -28.27 20.99
C TYR A 729 13.78 -27.80 19.58
N TRP A 730 13.79 -26.49 19.33
CA TRP A 730 13.45 -25.96 18.01
C TRP A 730 14.51 -26.27 16.95
N GLN A 731 15.79 -26.31 17.32
CA GLN A 731 16.87 -26.71 16.41
C GLN A 731 16.78 -28.20 16.07
N ASN A 732 16.55 -29.08 17.06
CA ASN A 732 16.40 -30.53 16.82
C ASN A 732 15.23 -30.84 15.90
N CYS A 733 14.09 -30.19 16.16
CA CYS A 733 12.90 -30.23 15.34
C CYS A 733 13.20 -29.76 13.91
N PHE A 734 13.74 -28.54 13.76
CA PHE A 734 14.03 -27.97 12.45
C PHE A 734 15.03 -28.80 11.64
N ASP A 735 16.12 -29.28 12.24
CA ASP A 735 17.16 -30.02 11.52
C ASP A 735 16.68 -31.39 11.02
N LYS A 736 15.68 -31.99 11.69
CA LYS A 736 15.14 -33.31 11.33
C LYS A 736 13.93 -33.25 10.40
N THR A 737 13.03 -32.29 10.62
CA THR A 737 11.74 -32.24 9.92
C THR A 737 11.58 -31.02 9.03
N TYR A 738 12.45 -30.01 9.18
CA TYR A 738 12.31 -28.70 8.56
C TYR A 738 10.96 -28.03 8.91
N ASP A 739 10.47 -28.24 10.13
CA ASP A 739 9.20 -27.69 10.61
C ASP A 739 9.16 -26.16 10.56
N ILE A 740 8.03 -25.63 10.09
CA ILE A 740 7.84 -24.20 9.83
C ILE A 740 7.71 -23.36 11.12
N HIS A 741 7.19 -23.94 12.20
CA HIS A 741 7.01 -23.26 13.49
C HIS A 741 8.34 -23.24 14.25
N CYS A 742 9.10 -24.35 14.20
CA CYS A 742 10.46 -24.40 14.72
C CYS A 742 11.37 -23.34 14.05
N ALA A 743 11.33 -23.24 12.72
CA ALA A 743 12.02 -22.17 11.99
C ALA A 743 11.58 -20.77 12.45
N HIS A 744 10.28 -20.50 12.54
CA HIS A 744 9.77 -19.20 13.00
C HIS A 744 10.34 -18.81 14.37
N ASN A 745 10.26 -19.73 15.34
CA ASN A 745 10.72 -19.48 16.70
C ASN A 745 12.22 -19.26 16.77
N LEU A 746 13.02 -20.03 16.02
CA LEU A 746 14.45 -19.75 15.87
C LEU A 746 14.69 -18.34 15.32
N GLY A 747 13.94 -17.92 14.30
CA GLY A 747 13.98 -16.55 13.77
C GLY A 747 13.75 -15.50 14.87
N VAL A 748 12.74 -15.70 15.72
CA VAL A 748 12.45 -14.83 16.86
C VAL A 748 13.62 -14.80 17.85
N MET A 749 14.21 -15.95 18.19
CA MET A 749 15.37 -16.01 19.09
C MET A 749 16.57 -15.22 18.56
N TRP A 750 16.86 -15.34 17.27
CA TRP A 750 17.97 -14.61 16.62
C TRP A 750 17.72 -13.11 16.56
N THR A 751 16.46 -12.67 16.38
CA THR A 751 16.13 -11.22 16.44
C THR A 751 16.23 -10.63 17.84
N ALA A 752 15.88 -11.40 18.86
CA ALA A 752 15.93 -10.96 20.24
C ALA A 752 17.33 -11.11 20.85
N GLY A 753 18.22 -11.84 20.19
CA GLY A 753 19.54 -12.18 20.72
C GLY A 753 19.46 -13.11 21.93
N HIS A 754 18.40 -13.89 22.13
CA HIS A 754 18.33 -14.80 23.27
C HIS A 754 19.23 -16.04 23.10
N TYR A 755 19.65 -16.32 21.87
CA TYR A 755 20.53 -17.42 21.53
C TYR A 755 21.42 -17.04 20.34
N PRO A 756 22.75 -17.29 20.38
CA PRO A 756 23.52 -17.96 21.44
C PRO A 756 23.63 -17.11 22.72
N PRO A 757 24.10 -17.69 23.86
CA PRO A 757 24.13 -17.03 25.19
C PRO A 757 24.90 -15.70 25.28
N GLN A 758 25.63 -15.33 24.25
CA GLN A 758 26.41 -14.09 24.17
C GLN A 758 25.55 -12.86 23.79
N TYR A 759 24.23 -12.99 23.72
CA TYR A 759 23.29 -11.93 23.35
C TYR A 759 23.55 -11.27 21.98
N VAL A 760 23.97 -12.09 21.00
CA VAL A 760 24.29 -11.60 19.65
C VAL A 760 23.02 -11.59 18.81
N VAL A 761 22.54 -10.40 18.48
CA VAL A 761 21.45 -10.22 17.51
C VAL A 761 21.98 -10.49 16.10
N ASP A 762 21.34 -11.40 15.37
CA ASP A 762 21.68 -11.73 13.98
C ASP A 762 20.43 -11.67 13.10
N HIS A 763 20.16 -10.47 12.58
CA HIS A 763 19.03 -10.24 11.69
C HIS A 763 19.14 -10.99 10.35
N ALA A 764 20.36 -11.29 9.88
CA ALA A 764 20.54 -12.00 8.61
C ALA A 764 20.15 -13.46 8.74
N ARG A 765 20.58 -14.11 9.83
CA ARG A 765 20.17 -15.49 10.14
C ARG A 765 18.68 -15.56 10.47
N ALA A 766 18.16 -14.61 11.26
CA ALA A 766 16.73 -14.53 11.52
C ALA A 766 15.91 -14.41 10.24
N TRP A 767 16.37 -13.57 9.30
CA TRP A 767 15.74 -13.41 7.99
C TRP A 767 15.68 -14.73 7.20
N GLY A 768 16.75 -15.53 7.23
CA GLY A 768 16.77 -16.85 6.61
C GLY A 768 15.67 -17.77 7.15
N TYR A 769 15.55 -17.85 8.47
CA TYR A 769 14.51 -18.64 9.13
C TYR A 769 13.08 -18.13 8.87
N PHE A 770 12.85 -16.82 8.96
CA PHE A 770 11.55 -16.23 8.65
C PHE A 770 11.18 -16.43 7.18
N SER A 771 12.11 -16.25 6.25
CA SER A 771 11.88 -16.47 4.82
C SER A 771 11.53 -17.93 4.55
N PHE A 772 12.25 -18.87 5.16
CA PHE A 772 11.97 -20.31 5.06
C PHE A 772 10.55 -20.66 5.53
N ALA A 773 10.18 -20.17 6.71
CA ALA A 773 8.88 -20.43 7.33
C ALA A 773 7.74 -19.75 6.55
N ALA A 774 7.94 -18.51 6.07
CA ALA A 774 6.97 -17.76 5.30
C ALA A 774 6.62 -18.45 3.96
N GLN A 775 7.65 -18.92 3.23
CA GLN A 775 7.47 -19.65 1.97
C GLN A 775 6.64 -20.93 2.11
N ARG A 776 6.62 -21.53 3.30
CA ARG A 776 5.88 -22.77 3.61
C ARG A 776 4.57 -22.54 4.36
N GLY A 777 4.13 -21.29 4.49
CA GLY A 777 2.79 -20.99 4.98
C GLY A 777 2.68 -20.40 6.38
N GLN A 778 3.77 -20.32 7.16
CA GLN A 778 3.70 -19.82 8.54
C GLN A 778 3.29 -18.34 8.57
N ILE A 779 2.15 -18.05 9.23
CA ILE A 779 1.45 -16.76 9.17
C ILE A 779 2.27 -15.60 9.75
N ASP A 780 2.85 -15.77 10.93
CA ASP A 780 3.63 -14.72 11.60
C ASP A 780 4.90 -14.37 10.83
N SER A 781 5.62 -15.35 10.32
CA SER A 781 6.76 -15.20 9.44
C SER A 781 6.40 -14.47 8.16
N LYS A 782 5.26 -14.81 7.52
CA LYS A 782 4.75 -14.04 6.35
C LYS A 782 4.55 -12.56 6.73
N LEU A 783 3.99 -12.27 7.90
CA LEU A 783 3.77 -10.91 8.39
C LEU A 783 5.06 -10.18 8.74
N VAL A 784 6.05 -10.88 9.29
CA VAL A 784 7.38 -10.35 9.59
C VAL A 784 8.11 -10.02 8.27
N VAL A 785 8.19 -10.98 7.34
CA VAL A 785 8.79 -10.81 6.01
C VAL A 785 8.10 -9.68 5.25
N SER A 786 6.77 -9.60 5.31
CA SER A 786 5.97 -8.53 4.72
C SER A 786 6.37 -7.15 5.27
N LEU A 787 6.46 -6.98 6.59
CA LEU A 787 6.82 -5.72 7.23
C LEU A 787 8.25 -5.29 6.87
N HIS A 788 9.20 -6.22 6.89
CA HIS A 788 10.59 -5.92 6.55
C HIS A 788 10.75 -5.50 5.09
N ASN A 789 10.05 -6.16 4.16
CA ASN A 789 10.02 -5.78 2.74
C ASN A 789 9.37 -4.41 2.51
N ALA A 790 8.27 -4.10 3.21
CA ALA A 790 7.58 -2.81 3.09
C ALA A 790 8.40 -1.64 3.69
N ARG A 791 8.99 -1.86 4.87
CA ARG A 791 9.74 -0.85 5.61
C ARG A 791 11.14 -0.63 5.04
N GLY A 792 11.89 -1.71 4.76
CA GLY A 792 13.31 -1.63 4.42
C GLY A 792 14.19 -1.12 5.58
N GLY A 793 15.39 -0.65 5.24
CA GLY A 793 16.31 0.02 6.16
C GLY A 793 17.38 -0.86 6.81
N HIS A 794 17.38 -2.16 6.54
CA HIS A 794 18.43 -3.08 7.00
C HIS A 794 19.50 -3.28 5.91
N PRO A 795 20.81 -3.38 6.25
CA PRO A 795 21.87 -3.58 5.26
C PRO A 795 21.71 -4.82 4.38
N VAL A 796 21.09 -5.87 4.92
CA VAL A 796 20.88 -7.16 4.23
C VAL A 796 19.51 -7.25 3.55
N ILE A 797 18.52 -6.48 4.01
CA ILE A 797 17.13 -6.60 3.52
C ILE A 797 16.81 -5.40 2.64
N ILE A 798 16.75 -5.66 1.34
CA ILE A 798 16.38 -4.66 0.35
C ILE A 798 14.87 -4.41 0.46
N ARG A 799 14.47 -3.14 0.49
CA ARG A 799 13.07 -2.75 0.49
C ARG A 799 12.40 -3.16 -0.84
N ASP A 800 11.35 -3.95 -0.76
CA ASP A 800 10.49 -4.30 -1.88
C ASP A 800 9.01 -4.17 -1.47
N PRO A 801 8.37 -3.03 -1.77
CA PRO A 801 6.96 -2.79 -1.44
C PRO A 801 6.00 -3.81 -2.04
N TRP A 802 6.32 -4.32 -3.24
CA TRP A 802 5.47 -5.30 -3.90
C TRP A 802 5.47 -6.61 -3.13
N LEU A 803 6.65 -7.14 -2.78
CA LEU A 803 6.75 -8.31 -1.90
C LEU A 803 6.08 -8.05 -0.55
N GLY A 804 6.26 -6.86 0.02
CA GLY A 804 5.57 -6.43 1.23
C GLY A 804 4.06 -6.61 1.13
N ALA A 805 3.45 -6.07 0.08
CA ALA A 805 2.02 -6.18 -0.16
C ALA A 805 1.56 -7.62 -0.44
N ILE A 806 2.32 -8.40 -1.23
CA ILE A 806 1.98 -9.78 -1.60
C ILE A 806 1.96 -10.71 -0.38
N TRP A 807 2.97 -10.64 0.50
CA TRP A 807 2.99 -11.46 1.71
C TRP A 807 1.83 -11.14 2.66
N SER A 808 1.49 -9.85 2.82
CA SER A 808 0.30 -9.46 3.60
C SER A 808 -0.99 -9.90 2.92
N ARG A 809 -1.08 -9.80 1.58
CA ARG A 809 -2.24 -10.27 0.81
C ARG A 809 -2.50 -11.75 1.05
N HIS A 810 -1.47 -12.61 1.01
CA HIS A 810 -1.66 -14.05 1.22
C HIS A 810 -2.35 -14.34 2.55
N VAL A 811 -1.87 -13.73 3.65
CA VAL A 811 -2.49 -13.89 4.97
C VAL A 811 -3.89 -13.26 5.02
N ALA A 812 -4.08 -12.10 4.40
CA ALA A 812 -5.38 -11.42 4.38
C ALA A 812 -6.47 -12.21 3.63
N GLN A 813 -6.08 -12.93 2.57
CA GLN A 813 -6.99 -13.75 1.76
C GLN A 813 -7.40 -15.06 2.46
N ASP A 814 -6.63 -15.52 3.44
CA ASP A 814 -6.99 -16.66 4.31
C ASP A 814 -8.04 -16.28 5.39
N SER A 815 -8.61 -15.07 5.33
CA SER A 815 -9.57 -14.59 6.33
C SER A 815 -10.90 -15.35 6.33
N SER A 816 -11.50 -15.47 7.52
CA SER A 816 -12.79 -16.13 7.70
C SER A 816 -13.94 -15.45 6.95
N GLY A 817 -13.86 -14.12 6.78
CA GLY A 817 -14.86 -13.34 6.05
C GLY A 817 -14.93 -13.74 4.58
N LEU A 818 -13.77 -13.92 3.93
CA LEU A 818 -13.71 -14.40 2.55
C LEU A 818 -14.10 -15.88 2.46
N GLY A 819 -13.60 -16.71 3.39
CA GLY A 819 -13.95 -18.13 3.46
C GLY A 819 -15.45 -18.39 3.59
N THR A 820 -16.16 -17.59 4.39
CA THR A 820 -17.62 -17.69 4.55
C THR A 820 -18.37 -17.37 3.25
N ILE A 821 -17.91 -16.40 2.45
CA ILE A 821 -18.52 -16.07 1.16
C ILE A 821 -18.27 -17.19 0.15
N VAL A 822 -17.03 -17.70 0.08
CA VAL A 822 -16.68 -18.81 -0.81
C VAL A 822 -17.46 -20.07 -0.46
N ARG A 823 -17.61 -20.37 0.83
CA ARG A 823 -18.46 -21.47 1.32
C ARG A 823 -19.89 -21.35 0.81
N ARG A 824 -20.52 -20.19 1.00
CA ARG A 824 -21.89 -19.93 0.52
C ARG A 824 -22.01 -20.08 -0.98
N ALA A 825 -21.00 -19.61 -1.72
CA ALA A 825 -20.96 -19.76 -3.18
C ALA A 825 -20.93 -21.24 -3.60
N LEU A 826 -20.09 -22.04 -2.94
CA LEU A 826 -19.94 -23.46 -3.21
C LEU A 826 -21.21 -24.25 -2.84
N GLU A 827 -21.82 -23.95 -1.70
CA GLU A 827 -23.11 -24.53 -1.29
C GLU A 827 -24.22 -24.21 -2.30
N ALA A 828 -24.34 -22.94 -2.71
CA ALA A 828 -25.31 -22.53 -3.73
C ALA A 828 -25.06 -23.22 -5.08
N TYR A 829 -23.80 -23.43 -5.47
CA TYR A 829 -23.45 -24.17 -6.68
C TYR A 829 -23.91 -25.63 -6.61
N ARG A 830 -23.64 -26.32 -5.50
CA ARG A 830 -24.07 -27.72 -5.27
C ARG A 830 -25.58 -27.87 -5.25
N ASP A 831 -26.29 -26.89 -4.69
CA ASP A 831 -27.76 -26.82 -4.69
C ASP A 831 -28.35 -26.46 -6.06
N ARG A 832 -27.52 -26.31 -7.10
CA ARG A 832 -27.89 -25.88 -8.46
C ARG A 832 -28.50 -24.47 -8.53
N ARG A 833 -28.24 -23.63 -7.53
CA ARG A 833 -28.63 -22.21 -7.47
C ARG A 833 -27.52 -21.34 -8.06
N TRP A 834 -27.28 -21.48 -9.36
CA TRP A 834 -26.06 -20.97 -9.97
C TRP A 834 -25.95 -19.45 -10.04
N GLN A 835 -27.07 -18.73 -10.20
CA GLN A 835 -27.07 -17.26 -10.16
C GLN A 835 -26.61 -16.73 -8.79
N THR A 836 -27.09 -17.34 -7.72
CA THR A 836 -26.68 -17.02 -6.34
C THR A 836 -25.21 -17.35 -6.12
N ALA A 837 -24.75 -18.53 -6.58
CA ALA A 837 -23.34 -18.91 -6.53
C ALA A 837 -22.45 -17.89 -7.26
N PHE A 838 -22.89 -17.44 -8.45
CA PHE A 838 -22.19 -16.44 -9.24
C PHE A 838 -22.04 -15.13 -8.49
N VAL A 839 -23.09 -14.59 -7.86
CA VAL A 839 -23.01 -13.34 -7.07
C VAL A 839 -22.01 -13.45 -5.91
N PHE A 840 -21.98 -14.58 -5.19
CA PHE A 840 -21.02 -14.78 -4.11
C PHE A 840 -19.58 -14.94 -4.63
N TYR A 841 -19.36 -15.61 -5.76
CA TYR A 841 -18.05 -15.65 -6.40
C TYR A 841 -17.62 -14.27 -6.93
N LEU A 842 -18.53 -13.43 -7.40
CA LEU A 842 -18.24 -12.03 -7.75
C LEU A 842 -17.81 -11.20 -6.53
N GLN A 843 -18.41 -11.43 -5.35
CA GLN A 843 -17.95 -10.82 -4.10
C GLN A 843 -16.51 -11.23 -3.78
N ALA A 844 -16.19 -12.52 -3.92
CA ALA A 844 -14.84 -13.02 -3.73
C ALA A 844 -13.85 -12.42 -4.77
N ALA A 845 -14.25 -12.34 -6.04
CA ALA A 845 -13.46 -11.75 -7.12
C ALA A 845 -13.15 -10.28 -6.86
N ILE A 846 -14.15 -9.48 -6.45
CA ILE A 846 -13.97 -8.06 -6.11
C ILE A 846 -13.00 -7.85 -4.94
N ALA A 847 -12.99 -8.77 -3.98
CA ALA A 847 -12.01 -8.81 -2.89
C ALA A 847 -10.62 -9.28 -3.35
N GLY A 848 -10.41 -9.48 -4.65
CA GLY A 848 -9.14 -9.88 -5.23
C GLY A 848 -8.81 -11.36 -5.08
N SER A 849 -9.79 -12.20 -4.73
CA SER A 849 -9.60 -13.66 -4.64
C SER A 849 -9.38 -14.25 -6.02
N GLU A 850 -8.26 -14.95 -6.18
CA GLU A 850 -7.93 -15.70 -7.39
C GLU A 850 -9.01 -16.73 -7.71
N LEU A 851 -9.43 -17.49 -6.70
CA LEU A 851 -10.51 -18.46 -6.81
C LEU A 851 -11.83 -17.80 -7.21
N GLY A 852 -12.11 -16.62 -6.65
CA GLY A 852 -13.30 -15.85 -7.00
C GLY A 852 -13.34 -15.51 -8.49
N TYR A 853 -12.23 -15.01 -9.04
CA TYR A 853 -12.11 -14.74 -10.48
C TYR A 853 -12.27 -16.01 -11.32
N PHE A 854 -11.61 -17.10 -10.95
CA PHE A 854 -11.70 -18.36 -11.69
C PHE A 854 -13.13 -18.92 -11.71
N ASN A 855 -13.75 -19.10 -10.54
CA ASN A 855 -15.08 -19.70 -10.42
C ASN A 855 -16.17 -18.80 -11.00
N ALA A 856 -16.07 -17.46 -10.86
CA ALA A 856 -16.97 -16.54 -11.55
C ALA A 856 -16.80 -16.62 -13.08
N GLY A 857 -15.56 -16.66 -13.57
CA GLY A 857 -15.26 -16.82 -15.00
C GLY A 857 -15.83 -18.12 -15.57
N TYR A 858 -15.65 -19.24 -14.87
CA TYR A 858 -16.20 -20.54 -15.23
C TYR A 858 -17.73 -20.48 -15.34
N LEU A 859 -18.41 -20.00 -14.28
CA LEU A 859 -19.87 -19.87 -14.27
C LEU A 859 -20.38 -18.95 -15.39
N CYS A 860 -19.70 -17.81 -15.62
CA CYS A 860 -20.03 -16.90 -16.71
C CYS A 860 -20.00 -17.60 -18.07
N ASN A 861 -18.96 -18.43 -18.31
CA ASN A 861 -18.79 -19.16 -19.55
C ASN A 861 -19.88 -20.24 -19.75
N GLU A 862 -20.19 -20.99 -18.69
CA GLU A 862 -21.24 -22.02 -18.70
C GLU A 862 -22.63 -21.44 -19.00
N PHE A 863 -22.96 -20.25 -18.47
CA PHE A 863 -24.25 -19.61 -18.71
C PHE A 863 -24.38 -18.90 -20.06
N LYS A 864 -23.30 -18.82 -20.86
CA LYS A 864 -23.24 -18.14 -22.17
C LYS A 864 -23.95 -16.79 -22.22
N ASN A 865 -23.92 -16.05 -21.11
CA ASN A 865 -24.66 -14.81 -20.97
C ASN A 865 -23.79 -13.64 -21.48
N GLU A 866 -23.35 -13.73 -22.75
CA GLU A 866 -22.44 -12.77 -23.40
C GLU A 866 -23.01 -11.34 -23.48
N THR A 867 -24.31 -11.18 -23.25
CA THR A 867 -24.98 -9.87 -23.34
C THR A 867 -24.68 -8.95 -22.15
N LEU A 868 -24.39 -9.51 -20.97
CA LEU A 868 -24.14 -8.74 -19.75
C LEU A 868 -22.66 -8.75 -19.34
N PHE A 869 -21.93 -9.83 -19.65
CA PHE A 869 -20.54 -10.02 -19.24
C PHE A 869 -19.67 -10.51 -20.39
N ASN A 870 -18.44 -9.99 -20.45
CA ASN A 870 -17.40 -10.63 -21.23
C ASN A 870 -16.54 -11.46 -20.28
N CYS A 871 -16.83 -12.76 -20.17
CA CYS A 871 -16.23 -13.64 -19.16
C CYS A 871 -14.70 -13.62 -19.18
N VAL A 872 -14.10 -13.53 -20.37
CA VAL A 872 -12.64 -13.49 -20.51
C VAL A 872 -12.07 -12.13 -20.14
N GLU A 873 -12.68 -11.03 -20.59
CA GLU A 873 -12.21 -9.68 -20.27
C GLU A 873 -12.40 -9.34 -18.79
N ASP A 874 -13.54 -9.68 -18.21
CA ASP A 874 -13.90 -9.31 -16.84
C ASP A 874 -13.25 -10.23 -15.80
N PHE A 875 -12.96 -11.51 -16.12
CA PHE A 875 -12.47 -12.48 -15.13
C PHE A 875 -11.15 -13.18 -15.51
N PHE A 876 -11.07 -13.87 -16.65
CA PHE A 876 -9.88 -14.68 -16.94
C PHE A 876 -8.62 -13.85 -17.21
N ASN A 877 -8.73 -12.66 -17.82
CA ASN A 877 -7.58 -11.76 -17.95
C ASN A 877 -7.04 -11.33 -16.57
N MET A 878 -7.92 -11.08 -15.60
CA MET A 878 -7.52 -10.77 -14.23
C MET A 878 -6.88 -11.97 -13.56
N TYR A 879 -7.48 -13.15 -13.67
CA TYR A 879 -6.91 -14.40 -13.18
C TYR A 879 -5.50 -14.63 -13.72
N LEU A 880 -5.30 -14.51 -15.04
CA LEU A 880 -3.99 -14.71 -15.68
C LEU A 880 -2.97 -13.65 -15.26
N MET A 881 -3.38 -12.39 -15.14
CA MET A 881 -2.53 -11.30 -14.63
C MET A 881 -2.03 -11.60 -13.20
N MET A 882 -2.82 -12.29 -12.39
CA MET A 882 -2.43 -12.67 -11.03
C MET A 882 -1.41 -13.82 -10.98
N HIS A 883 -1.18 -14.54 -12.08
CA HIS A 883 -0.30 -15.71 -12.18
C HIS A 883 0.86 -15.53 -13.18
N ASP A 884 1.11 -14.32 -13.66
CA ASP A 884 2.07 -14.06 -14.74
C ASP A 884 3.46 -14.70 -14.45
N ASN A 885 3.91 -15.59 -15.34
CA ASN A 885 5.10 -16.47 -15.24
C ASN A 885 5.04 -17.67 -14.28
N ASN A 886 3.88 -18.08 -13.78
CA ASN A 886 3.74 -19.29 -12.96
C ASN A 886 3.45 -20.53 -13.81
N ILE A 887 4.32 -21.54 -13.71
CA ILE A 887 4.18 -22.85 -14.38
C ILE A 887 2.90 -23.58 -13.93
N ASN A 888 2.35 -23.23 -12.76
CA ASN A 888 1.15 -23.85 -12.17
C ASN A 888 -0.15 -23.09 -12.47
N THR A 889 -0.22 -22.37 -13.60
CA THR A 889 -1.46 -21.70 -14.02
C THR A 889 -2.49 -22.75 -14.45
N ASP A 890 -3.77 -22.55 -14.11
CA ASP A 890 -4.82 -23.53 -14.42
C ASP A 890 -5.06 -23.66 -15.95
N SER A 891 -5.05 -24.90 -16.43
CA SER A 891 -5.19 -25.23 -17.85
C SER A 891 -6.52 -24.73 -18.45
N TYR A 892 -7.61 -24.78 -17.69
CA TYR A 892 -8.93 -24.34 -18.17
C TYR A 892 -8.93 -22.83 -18.47
N ALA A 893 -8.36 -22.02 -17.57
CA ALA A 893 -8.31 -20.57 -17.76
C ALA A 893 -7.47 -20.16 -18.98
N LEU A 894 -6.32 -20.82 -19.21
CA LEU A 894 -5.49 -20.58 -20.39
C LEU A 894 -6.21 -20.97 -21.68
N LEU A 895 -6.87 -22.11 -21.68
CA LEU A 895 -7.64 -22.61 -22.83
C LEU A 895 -8.77 -21.65 -23.20
N THR A 896 -9.65 -21.32 -22.24
CA THR A 896 -10.81 -20.43 -22.48
C THR A 896 -10.37 -19.03 -22.93
N ALA A 897 -9.30 -18.48 -22.35
CA ALA A 897 -8.77 -17.20 -22.80
C ALA A 897 -8.21 -17.27 -24.23
N GLY A 898 -7.50 -18.36 -24.57
CA GLY A 898 -6.98 -18.60 -25.91
C GLY A 898 -8.08 -18.69 -26.97
N GLU A 899 -9.13 -19.48 -26.69
CA GLU A 899 -10.29 -19.66 -27.56
C GLU A 899 -11.04 -18.36 -27.81
N TYR A 900 -11.17 -17.50 -26.79
CA TYR A 900 -11.76 -16.18 -26.93
C TYR A 900 -10.95 -15.28 -27.89
N TYR A 901 -9.62 -15.21 -27.73
CA TYR A 901 -8.79 -14.39 -28.59
C TYR A 901 -8.70 -14.92 -30.04
N GLN A 902 -8.77 -16.24 -30.21
CA GLN A 902 -8.85 -16.88 -31.53
C GLN A 902 -10.21 -16.62 -32.20
N SER A 903 -11.32 -16.91 -31.52
CA SER A 903 -12.68 -16.84 -32.09
C SER A 903 -13.11 -15.44 -32.49
N LYS A 904 -12.82 -14.42 -31.68
CA LYS A 904 -13.15 -13.02 -32.01
C LYS A 904 -12.17 -12.41 -33.02
N LYS A 905 -11.12 -13.14 -33.44
CA LYS A 905 -10.02 -12.66 -34.32
C LYS A 905 -9.37 -11.36 -33.83
N VAL A 906 -9.41 -11.09 -32.52
CA VAL A 906 -8.95 -9.82 -31.94
C VAL A 906 -7.42 -9.78 -31.90
N ASN A 907 -6.79 -10.88 -31.46
CA ASN A 907 -5.33 -10.93 -31.30
C ASN A 907 -4.82 -12.39 -31.36
N LEU A 908 -4.53 -12.88 -32.56
CA LEU A 908 -4.02 -14.24 -32.78
C LEU A 908 -2.67 -14.47 -32.09
N THR A 909 -1.81 -13.44 -32.00
CA THR A 909 -0.53 -13.55 -31.29
C THR A 909 -0.72 -13.84 -29.80
N LYS A 910 -1.71 -13.19 -29.16
CA LYS A 910 -2.03 -13.45 -27.75
C LYS A 910 -2.62 -14.84 -27.56
N ALA A 911 -3.49 -15.30 -28.46
CA ALA A 911 -4.01 -16.67 -28.44
C ALA A 911 -2.88 -17.71 -28.53
N MET A 912 -1.93 -17.52 -29.46
CA MET A 912 -0.75 -18.39 -29.57
C MET A 912 0.07 -18.43 -28.28
N GLN A 913 0.34 -17.28 -27.66
CA GLN A 913 1.09 -17.22 -26.40
C GLN A 913 0.40 -18.01 -25.28
N LEU A 914 -0.92 -17.90 -25.19
CA LEU A 914 -1.71 -18.63 -24.18
C LEU A 914 -1.69 -20.15 -24.43
N TYR A 915 -1.82 -20.60 -25.69
CA TYR A 915 -1.73 -22.02 -26.03
C TYR A 915 -0.34 -22.62 -25.82
N VAL A 916 0.72 -21.83 -26.04
CA VAL A 916 2.08 -22.22 -25.68
C VAL A 916 2.21 -22.36 -24.16
N GLN A 917 1.71 -21.39 -23.40
CA GLN A 917 1.75 -21.46 -21.94
C GLN A 917 0.97 -22.67 -21.44
N LEU A 918 -0.18 -22.98 -22.05
CA LEU A 918 -0.97 -24.19 -21.77
C LEU A 918 -0.16 -25.46 -22.03
N TYR A 919 0.53 -25.55 -23.16
CA TYR A 919 1.46 -26.65 -23.44
C TYR A 919 2.56 -26.77 -22.38
N GLN A 920 3.12 -25.66 -21.90
CA GLN A 920 4.14 -25.66 -20.84
C GLN A 920 3.62 -26.16 -19.49
N THR A 921 2.30 -26.09 -19.24
CA THR A 921 1.67 -26.73 -18.06
C THR A 921 1.57 -28.26 -18.17
N GLY A 922 1.91 -28.84 -19.33
CA GLY A 922 1.76 -30.27 -19.62
C GLY A 922 0.41 -30.65 -20.22
N ASP A 923 -0.41 -29.67 -20.64
CA ASP A 923 -1.71 -29.94 -21.25
C ASP A 923 -1.59 -30.07 -22.79
N PRO A 924 -1.88 -31.26 -23.36
CA PRO A 924 -1.77 -31.51 -24.81
C PRO A 924 -2.75 -30.68 -25.65
N GLN A 925 -3.85 -30.17 -25.06
CA GLN A 925 -4.81 -29.33 -25.76
C GLN A 925 -4.17 -28.04 -26.30
N GLY A 926 -3.12 -27.53 -25.64
CA GLY A 926 -2.37 -26.37 -26.12
C GLY A 926 -1.74 -26.59 -27.50
N LEU A 927 -1.10 -27.75 -27.72
CA LEU A 927 -0.54 -28.08 -29.04
C LEU A 927 -1.63 -28.34 -30.08
N TYR A 928 -2.72 -28.98 -29.67
CA TYR A 928 -3.84 -29.25 -30.57
C TYR A 928 -4.47 -27.96 -31.08
N ASN A 929 -4.79 -27.01 -30.20
CA ASN A 929 -5.36 -25.72 -30.59
C ASN A 929 -4.37 -24.87 -31.39
N LEU A 930 -3.08 -24.95 -31.08
CA LEU A 930 -2.04 -24.27 -31.84
C LEU A 930 -1.92 -24.83 -33.27
N ALA A 931 -2.05 -26.15 -33.45
CA ALA A 931 -2.12 -26.78 -34.77
C ALA A 931 -3.40 -26.37 -35.51
N GLN A 932 -4.55 -26.32 -34.84
CA GLN A 932 -5.79 -25.83 -35.42
C GLN A 932 -5.66 -24.37 -35.89
N MET A 933 -5.01 -23.50 -35.09
CA MET A 933 -4.72 -22.13 -35.50
C MET A 933 -3.87 -22.09 -36.77
N GLU A 934 -2.82 -22.92 -36.85
CA GLU A 934 -1.97 -23.03 -38.05
C GLU A 934 -2.71 -23.66 -39.24
N GLU A 935 -3.76 -24.47 -39.05
CA GLU A 935 -4.68 -24.96 -40.10
C GLU A 935 -5.65 -23.87 -40.61
N GLU A 936 -6.01 -22.90 -39.77
CA GLU A 936 -6.95 -21.83 -40.12
C GLU A 936 -6.25 -20.56 -40.64
N HIS A 937 -5.09 -20.21 -40.07
CA HIS A 937 -4.36 -18.97 -40.29
C HIS A 937 -2.87 -19.31 -40.42
N GLU A 938 -2.20 -18.91 -41.50
CA GLU A 938 -0.74 -19.14 -41.61
C GLU A 938 0.01 -18.29 -40.57
N LEU A 939 0.62 -18.93 -39.56
CA LEU A 939 1.28 -18.23 -38.45
C LEU A 939 2.73 -17.88 -38.82
N ASN A 940 3.21 -16.70 -38.41
CA ASN A 940 4.55 -16.22 -38.75
C ASN A 940 5.64 -16.96 -37.94
N TYR A 941 6.68 -17.42 -38.64
CA TYR A 941 7.64 -18.48 -38.25
C TYR A 941 8.65 -18.10 -37.15
N THR A 942 8.88 -16.81 -36.85
CA THR A 942 9.99 -16.37 -35.99
C THR A 942 9.87 -16.68 -34.49
N ASN A 943 8.78 -17.31 -34.04
CA ASN A 943 8.50 -17.54 -32.62
C ASN A 943 8.54 -19.02 -32.16
N TRP A 944 8.57 -20.00 -33.07
CA TRP A 944 8.43 -21.43 -32.68
C TRP A 944 9.63 -22.00 -31.93
N ASP A 945 10.86 -21.58 -32.28
CA ASP A 945 12.08 -21.96 -31.56
C ASP A 945 12.08 -21.52 -30.10
N LYS A 946 11.40 -20.41 -29.78
CA LYS A 946 11.24 -19.92 -28.40
C LYS A 946 10.34 -20.81 -27.55
N PHE A 947 9.56 -21.69 -28.19
CA PHE A 947 8.58 -22.55 -27.55
C PHE A 947 9.02 -24.02 -27.47
N GLY A 948 10.28 -24.30 -27.82
CA GLY A 948 10.88 -25.64 -27.71
C GLY A 948 10.46 -26.63 -28.81
N ILE A 949 9.72 -26.18 -29.83
CA ILE A 949 9.31 -27.00 -30.98
C ILE A 949 10.24 -26.65 -32.15
N ARG A 950 11.19 -27.54 -32.44
CA ARG A 950 12.12 -27.37 -33.56
C ARG A 950 11.58 -28.05 -34.80
N PHE A 951 11.54 -27.32 -35.90
CA PHE A 951 11.23 -27.88 -37.21
C PHE A 951 12.54 -28.12 -37.98
N ASP A 952 12.60 -29.19 -38.77
CA ASP A 952 13.66 -29.35 -39.76
C ASP A 952 13.52 -28.31 -40.90
N GLU A 953 14.55 -28.10 -41.73
CA GLU A 953 14.52 -27.09 -42.81
C GLU A 953 13.40 -27.33 -43.84
N ASN A 954 12.99 -28.59 -44.06
CA ASN A 954 11.91 -28.95 -44.97
C ASN A 954 10.52 -28.71 -44.33
N ALA A 955 10.41 -28.90 -43.02
CA ALA A 955 9.22 -28.64 -42.22
C ALA A 955 9.04 -27.13 -42.00
N ALA A 956 10.11 -26.37 -41.86
CA ALA A 956 10.08 -24.92 -41.76
C ALA A 956 9.42 -24.26 -42.98
N SER A 957 9.65 -24.80 -44.18
CA SER A 957 9.12 -24.27 -45.45
C SER A 957 7.74 -24.81 -45.85
N ASN A 958 7.29 -25.95 -45.29
CA ASN A 958 6.01 -26.57 -45.63
C ASN A 958 5.04 -26.64 -44.43
N ARG A 959 3.93 -25.90 -44.55
CA ARG A 959 2.85 -25.84 -43.55
C ARG A 959 2.35 -27.20 -43.07
N TYR A 960 2.14 -28.16 -43.98
CA TYR A 960 1.62 -29.48 -43.61
C TYR A 960 2.65 -30.30 -42.83
N ARG A 961 3.94 -30.12 -43.10
CA ARG A 961 5.03 -30.76 -42.33
C ARG A 961 5.16 -30.16 -40.92
N ARG A 962 4.92 -28.85 -40.75
CA ARG A 962 4.79 -28.24 -39.40
C ARG A 962 3.63 -28.86 -38.63
N LEU A 963 2.44 -28.88 -39.22
CA LEU A 963 1.25 -29.48 -38.60
C LEU A 963 1.47 -30.95 -38.23
N GLN A 964 2.08 -31.73 -39.12
CA GLN A 964 2.45 -33.12 -38.86
C GLN A 964 3.36 -33.23 -37.62
N THR A 965 4.37 -32.37 -37.51
CA THR A 965 5.28 -32.33 -36.36
C THR A 965 4.56 -31.96 -35.07
N ILE A 966 3.67 -30.95 -35.09
CA ILE A 966 2.91 -30.51 -33.91
C ILE A 966 1.97 -31.62 -33.42
N TYR A 967 1.19 -32.25 -34.31
CA TYR A 967 0.32 -33.36 -33.91
C TYR A 967 1.10 -34.59 -33.46
N GLN A 968 2.28 -34.84 -34.05
CA GLN A 968 3.18 -35.88 -33.58
C GLN A 968 3.65 -35.62 -32.14
N HIS A 969 3.99 -34.37 -31.81
CA HIS A 969 4.37 -33.98 -30.45
C HIS A 969 3.17 -34.06 -29.50
N CYS A 970 1.98 -33.65 -29.94
CA CYS A 970 0.76 -33.77 -29.15
C CYS A 970 0.52 -35.23 -28.71
N ARG A 971 0.56 -36.18 -29.65
CA ARG A 971 0.32 -37.60 -29.32
C ARG A 971 1.43 -38.25 -28.48
N SER A 972 2.62 -37.65 -28.44
CA SER A 972 3.78 -38.21 -27.73
C SER A 972 3.99 -37.61 -26.34
N LEU A 973 3.13 -36.67 -25.93
CA LEU A 973 3.16 -36.12 -24.58
C LEU A 973 2.81 -37.21 -23.57
N ASN A 974 3.69 -37.42 -22.59
CA ASN A 974 3.51 -38.38 -21.51
C ASN A 974 3.10 -37.62 -20.24
N THR A 975 1.81 -37.37 -20.06
CA THR A 975 1.22 -36.64 -18.93
C THR A 975 -0.02 -37.38 -18.46
N ASP A 976 -0.57 -37.05 -17.28
CA ASP A 976 -1.78 -37.72 -16.77
C ASP A 976 -3.01 -37.59 -17.71
N LYS A 977 -2.96 -36.64 -18.67
CA LYS A 977 -3.97 -36.43 -19.72
C LYS A 977 -3.62 -37.09 -21.07
N SER A 978 -2.53 -37.86 -21.15
CA SER A 978 -2.05 -38.46 -22.40
C SER A 978 -3.05 -39.45 -22.99
N ASP A 979 -3.74 -40.21 -22.14
CA ASP A 979 -4.64 -41.28 -22.57
C ASP A 979 -5.86 -40.74 -23.32
N GLU A 980 -6.41 -39.61 -22.86
CA GLU A 980 -7.55 -38.94 -23.51
C GLU A 980 -7.15 -38.20 -24.79
N SER A 981 -5.93 -37.66 -24.86
CA SER A 981 -5.45 -36.86 -26.00
C SER A 981 -4.83 -37.69 -27.14
N TYR A 982 -4.42 -38.93 -26.87
CA TYR A 982 -3.74 -39.78 -27.85
C TYR A 982 -4.58 -40.03 -29.11
N ILE A 983 -5.87 -40.38 -28.95
CA ILE A 983 -6.75 -40.70 -30.09
C ILE A 983 -7.00 -39.45 -30.96
N PRO A 984 -7.48 -38.31 -30.43
CA PRO A 984 -7.67 -37.09 -31.23
C PRO A 984 -6.41 -36.62 -31.95
N CYS A 985 -5.27 -36.57 -31.26
CA CYS A 985 -4.00 -36.13 -31.87
C CYS A 985 -3.48 -37.13 -32.92
N THR A 986 -3.70 -38.43 -32.74
CA THR A 986 -3.36 -39.44 -33.74
C THR A 986 -4.24 -39.34 -34.98
N LEU A 987 -5.55 -39.12 -34.82
CA LEU A 987 -6.47 -38.93 -35.95
C LEU A 987 -6.11 -37.67 -36.75
N ALA A 988 -5.81 -36.57 -36.06
CA ALA A 988 -5.36 -35.33 -36.71
C ALA A 988 -4.01 -35.51 -37.43
N TYR A 989 -3.06 -36.21 -36.81
CA TYR A 989 -1.79 -36.58 -37.44
C TYR A 989 -2.00 -37.42 -38.71
N LEU A 990 -2.91 -38.40 -38.68
CA LEU A 990 -3.24 -39.24 -39.84
C LEU A 990 -3.90 -38.43 -40.96
N LYS A 991 -4.83 -37.52 -40.62
CA LYS A 991 -5.44 -36.57 -41.57
C LYS A 991 -4.37 -35.77 -42.31
N ILE A 992 -3.44 -35.14 -41.59
CA ILE A 992 -2.38 -34.33 -42.21
C ILE A 992 -1.42 -35.20 -43.02
N SER A 993 -1.07 -36.39 -42.53
CA SER A 993 -0.20 -37.34 -43.24
C SER A 993 -0.81 -37.80 -44.57
N ALA A 994 -2.14 -38.03 -44.62
CA ALA A 994 -2.85 -38.36 -45.85
C ALA A 994 -2.85 -37.19 -46.85
N ILE A 995 -2.97 -35.95 -46.39
CA ILE A 995 -2.90 -34.75 -47.25
C ILE A 995 -1.50 -34.60 -47.87
N ILE A 996 -0.43 -34.81 -47.09
CA ILE A 996 0.94 -34.78 -47.59
C ILE A 996 1.15 -35.83 -48.69
N LEU A 997 0.71 -37.07 -48.44
CA LEU A 997 0.80 -38.17 -49.40
C LEU A 997 0.05 -37.85 -50.71
N TYR A 998 -1.16 -37.30 -50.61
CA TYR A 998 -1.94 -36.90 -51.77
C TYR A 998 -1.24 -35.81 -52.60
N GLN A 999 -0.67 -34.79 -51.96
CA GLN A 999 0.03 -33.71 -52.67
C GLN A 999 1.32 -34.18 -53.37
N GLU A 1000 2.08 -35.06 -52.74
CA GLU A 1000 3.31 -35.60 -53.33
C GLU A 1000 2.99 -36.57 -54.50
N GLN A 1001 2.00 -37.44 -54.35
CA GLN A 1001 1.59 -38.37 -55.41
C GLN A 1001 0.87 -37.69 -56.58
N PHE A 1002 0.04 -36.68 -56.33
CA PHE A 1002 -0.63 -35.93 -57.41
C PHE A 1002 0.37 -35.14 -58.25
N LYS A 1003 1.40 -34.54 -57.63
CA LYS A 1003 2.51 -33.89 -58.37
C LYS A 1003 3.29 -34.89 -59.20
N LEU A 1004 3.55 -36.09 -58.69
CA LEU A 1004 4.20 -37.17 -59.44
C LEU A 1004 3.36 -37.60 -60.65
N LEU A 1005 2.04 -37.75 -60.47
CA LEU A 1005 1.11 -38.10 -61.55
C LEU A 1005 1.08 -37.02 -62.64
N VAL A 1006 0.99 -35.74 -62.26
CA VAL A 1006 0.99 -34.61 -63.21
C VAL A 1006 2.33 -34.48 -63.94
N THR A 1007 3.46 -34.71 -63.26
CA THR A 1007 4.77 -34.70 -63.92
C THR A 1007 4.96 -35.88 -64.86
N ILE A 1008 4.47 -37.07 -64.52
CA ILE A 1008 4.45 -38.22 -65.44
C ILE A 1008 3.58 -37.91 -66.66
N ILE A 1009 2.39 -37.31 -66.47
CA ILE A 1009 1.50 -36.92 -67.59
C ILE A 1009 2.16 -35.84 -68.46
N LEU A 1010 2.80 -34.83 -67.88
CA LEU A 1010 3.54 -33.80 -68.61
C LEU A 1010 4.75 -34.37 -69.35
N LEU A 1011 5.49 -35.29 -68.74
CA LEU A 1011 6.56 -36.05 -69.41
C LEU A 1011 6.00 -36.86 -70.58
N PHE A 1012 4.87 -37.55 -70.38
CA PHE A 1012 4.22 -38.33 -71.44
C PHE A 1012 3.75 -37.43 -72.60
N ILE A 1013 3.10 -36.30 -72.30
CA ILE A 1013 2.65 -35.31 -73.29
C ILE A 1013 3.84 -34.68 -74.02
N THR A 1014 4.90 -34.30 -73.32
CA THR A 1014 6.10 -33.72 -73.94
C THR A 1014 6.84 -34.74 -74.79
N THR A 1015 6.98 -36.00 -74.34
CA THR A 1015 7.53 -37.08 -75.19
C THR A 1015 6.63 -37.39 -76.37
N PHE A 1016 5.30 -37.36 -76.21
CA PHE A 1016 4.36 -37.59 -77.30
C PHE A 1016 4.41 -36.46 -78.33
N LEU A 1017 4.45 -35.20 -77.89
CA LEU A 1017 4.64 -34.04 -78.77
C LEU A 1017 6.02 -34.02 -79.44
N PHE A 1018 7.07 -34.49 -78.76
CA PHE A 1018 8.42 -34.62 -79.33
C PHE A 1018 8.47 -35.72 -80.40
N VAL A 1019 7.82 -36.86 -80.17
CA VAL A 1019 7.67 -37.95 -81.16
C VAL A 1019 6.78 -37.56 -82.34
N TYR A 1020 5.84 -36.62 -82.15
CA TYR A 1020 5.01 -36.09 -83.24
C TYR A 1020 5.70 -34.96 -84.05
N ALA A 1021 6.74 -34.33 -83.48
CA ALA A 1021 7.49 -33.24 -84.09
C ALA A 1021 8.79 -33.69 -84.79
N VAL A 1022 9.28 -34.89 -84.48
CA VAL A 1022 10.31 -35.64 -85.24
C VAL A 1022 9.63 -36.46 -86.31
#